data_AF-A0A9W8J4Q9-F1
#
_entry.id   AF-A0A9W8J4Q9-F1
#
_cell.length_a   1.000
_cell.length_b   1.000
_cell.length_c   1.000
_cell.angle_alpha   90.00
_cell.angle_beta   90.00
_cell.angle_gamma   90.00
#
_symmetry.space_group_name_H-M   'P 1'
#
loop_
_entity.id
_entity.type
_entity.pdbx_description
1 polymer ?
#
loop_
_entity_poly.entity_id
_entity_poly.type
_entity_poly.pdbx_seq_one_letter_code
_entity_poly.pdbx_strand_id
1 'polypeptide(L)'
;MIAHEIGCIHPRAIPKIVEAMDQCHGTSLENHIQKYILEPLRSLGHPKPLIIIMDAMDEWPDHPTFTKALAFLNLESSVVKFILTDRLNPCASRLPGIDSVSIYTYALGPISNEVIKAYFEKYLGMVPWVDGRKASSLDVEKLTELSGGLPVWASTVIAVLSHSFSKSPPHEILEEIVGSRRHVGGSDRLGDLYCNALKRLFPSPDAQKYFRWLMGATSVLQEPLSVVDFSTLTGIPPHLVNEIQFALSALQTRSPPHSSGKMIHPAITLFHLSFLEYIRAPTTDTSFAISTFNSHSAIGLTCLKQLTILLRSSLPNNYPLCPLQHYAVKYWLHHVFNGTPRLNNEWLQTEHCSMLQMIPNTHGQWATLLLKGLLAGEVDSTVKDAPGEDGMALTLRKVARRLGKTGGDHWGFEVACLEVAVRIEGGDAEGWSRLGRCYDARGDRTGNIQMHEEAVVVFRHALHLRPDPHPSRGETLDNIATALWSCYRQNGDNDILDESISFSRMAVTLSPTAHPDRDRYLTNLANALTEFYYRNGRLEALNEIISLEREALELCPVPNPDHSKSLNNLANSLQSLYEHNGDIDALNEAVSLHRDALALHPAPHPDRSLSLNNLANALQSLYDCNWDIGGLNEAISLHHEALTLRPAPHPARSLSLNNLASALDDLHGCNGDIRALNEAISLHREALGLCPAPHPNRSRSLNNLARCLHALYQHNKDIGTLNECIALGREGLALRPAPHPLRHTTLNILAEAYLSQFEQDGAVEVLDEAISLRWELLALFPPEHRYRAYYVKSLVEILEKRPEVTGDDRYCGEIEDLKAELAA
;
A
#
# COMPACT_ATOMS: atom_id res chain seq x y z
N MET A 1 -6.56 -12.19 17.37
CA MET A 1 -7.95 -11.71 17.61
C MET A 1 -8.98 -12.50 16.82
N ILE A 2 -8.91 -12.55 15.49
CA ILE A 2 -9.86 -13.30 14.64
C ILE A 2 -10.03 -14.76 15.11
N ALA A 3 -8.93 -15.49 15.34
CA ALA A 3 -8.98 -16.86 15.83
C ALA A 3 -9.71 -17.01 17.17
N HIS A 4 -9.57 -16.02 18.07
CA HIS A 4 -10.26 -16.02 19.34
C HIS A 4 -11.78 -15.90 19.13
N GLU A 5 -12.23 -14.96 18.29
CA GLU A 5 -13.65 -14.83 17.93
C GLU A 5 -14.20 -16.09 17.26
N ILE A 6 -13.45 -16.69 16.32
CA ILE A 6 -13.81 -17.98 15.72
C ILE A 6 -14.00 -19.05 16.79
N GLY A 7 -13.09 -19.14 17.77
CA GLY A 7 -13.19 -20.10 18.87
C GLY A 7 -14.39 -19.82 19.80
N CYS A 8 -14.69 -18.55 20.07
CA CYS A 8 -15.83 -18.14 20.90
C CYS A 8 -17.17 -18.47 20.22
N ILE A 9 -17.31 -18.18 18.93
CA ILE A 9 -18.55 -18.43 18.16
C ILE A 9 -18.67 -19.93 17.81
N HIS A 10 -17.55 -20.58 17.48
CA HIS A 10 -17.50 -21.97 17.05
C HIS A 10 -16.50 -22.79 17.88
N PRO A 11 -16.89 -23.28 19.07
CA PRO A 11 -15.99 -24.02 19.95
C PRO A 11 -15.33 -25.26 19.33
N ARG A 12 -15.94 -25.86 18.29
CA ARG A 12 -15.35 -26.99 17.55
C ARG A 12 -14.08 -26.63 16.78
N ALA A 13 -13.83 -25.34 16.52
CA ALA A 13 -12.62 -24.86 15.86
C ALA A 13 -11.43 -24.73 16.84
N ILE A 14 -11.69 -24.70 18.16
CA ILE A 14 -10.68 -24.50 19.21
C ILE A 14 -9.50 -25.47 19.10
N PRO A 15 -9.68 -26.79 18.88
CA PRO A 15 -8.55 -27.71 18.76
C PRO A 15 -7.55 -27.32 17.66
N LYS A 16 -8.06 -26.83 16.53
CA LYS A 16 -7.21 -26.34 15.41
C LYS A 16 -6.53 -25.02 15.72
N ILE A 17 -7.20 -24.14 16.47
CA ILE A 17 -6.60 -22.89 16.95
C ILE A 17 -5.46 -23.17 17.94
N VAL A 18 -5.63 -24.14 18.85
CA VAL A 18 -4.58 -24.56 19.78
C VAL A 18 -3.41 -25.19 19.03
N GLU A 19 -3.66 -26.05 18.04
CA GLU A 19 -2.60 -26.60 17.18
C GLU A 19 -1.81 -25.49 16.46
N ALA A 20 -2.48 -24.43 16.01
CA ALA A 20 -1.82 -23.27 15.42
C ALA A 20 -0.93 -22.52 16.42
N MET A 21 -1.31 -22.46 17.71
CA MET A 21 -0.49 -21.83 18.75
C MET A 21 0.88 -22.51 18.89
N ASP A 22 0.93 -23.83 18.79
CA ASP A 22 2.17 -24.59 18.90
C ASP A 22 3.03 -24.51 17.63
N GLN A 23 2.41 -24.31 16.45
CA GLN A 23 3.09 -24.39 15.15
C GLN A 23 3.51 -23.02 14.57
N CYS A 24 2.91 -21.92 15.02
CA CYS A 24 3.06 -20.60 14.38
C CYS A 24 4.08 -19.66 15.03
N HIS A 25 4.92 -20.15 15.96
CA HIS A 25 5.94 -19.31 16.58
C HIS A 25 7.00 -18.89 15.55
N GLY A 26 7.15 -17.57 15.33
CA GLY A 26 8.14 -16.99 14.42
C GLY A 26 7.88 -17.24 12.92
N THR A 27 6.69 -17.71 12.53
CA THR A 27 6.35 -17.95 11.12
C THR A 27 5.80 -16.71 10.41
N SER A 28 5.72 -16.74 9.07
CA SER A 28 5.17 -15.65 8.27
C SER A 28 3.66 -15.40 8.50
N LEU A 29 3.18 -14.23 8.08
CA LEU A 29 1.78 -13.85 8.22
C LEU A 29 0.84 -14.73 7.40
N GLU A 30 1.30 -15.22 6.24
CA GLU A 30 0.56 -16.17 5.40
C GLU A 30 0.34 -17.49 6.16
N ASN A 31 1.38 -17.99 6.84
CA ASN A 31 1.27 -19.18 7.68
C ASN A 31 0.33 -18.93 8.87
N HIS A 32 0.35 -17.74 9.46
CA HIS A 32 -0.60 -17.38 10.52
C HIS A 32 -2.03 -17.39 10.01
N ILE A 33 -2.30 -16.79 8.84
CA ILE A 33 -3.64 -16.79 8.23
C ILE A 33 -4.10 -18.22 7.94
N GLN A 34 -3.22 -19.06 7.39
CA GLN A 34 -3.55 -20.45 7.11
C GLN A 34 -3.92 -21.22 8.40
N LYS A 35 -3.07 -21.13 9.43
CA LYS A 35 -3.20 -21.94 10.65
C LYS A 35 -4.24 -21.41 11.63
N TYR A 36 -4.35 -20.10 11.81
CA TYR A 36 -5.26 -19.49 12.78
C TYR A 36 -6.64 -19.17 12.23
N ILE A 37 -6.81 -19.12 10.89
CA ILE A 37 -8.08 -18.77 10.26
C ILE A 37 -8.55 -19.91 9.36
N LEU A 38 -7.81 -20.24 8.31
CA LEU A 38 -8.30 -21.14 7.26
C LEU A 38 -8.51 -22.58 7.76
N GLU A 39 -7.53 -23.17 8.43
CA GLU A 39 -7.63 -24.53 8.97
C GLU A 39 -8.75 -24.70 10.02
N PRO A 40 -8.89 -23.78 11.00
CA PRO A 40 -10.03 -23.74 11.90
C PRO A 40 -11.37 -23.68 11.16
N LEU A 41 -11.53 -22.79 10.17
CA LEU A 41 -12.79 -22.66 9.43
C LEU A 41 -13.09 -23.89 8.55
N ARG A 42 -12.08 -24.47 7.89
CA ARG A 42 -12.23 -25.72 7.13
C ARG A 42 -12.69 -26.87 8.02
N SER A 43 -12.16 -26.96 9.24
CA SER A 43 -12.55 -28.02 10.19
C SER A 43 -14.03 -27.98 10.58
N LEU A 44 -14.70 -26.84 10.40
CA LEU A 44 -16.13 -26.71 10.68
C LEU A 44 -17.01 -27.35 9.59
N GLY A 45 -16.50 -27.51 8.36
CA GLY A 45 -17.22 -28.17 7.26
C GLY A 45 -18.51 -27.46 6.86
N HIS A 46 -18.57 -26.13 6.95
CA HIS A 46 -19.76 -25.37 6.57
C HIS A 46 -19.97 -25.40 5.04
N PRO A 47 -21.22 -25.53 4.56
CA PRO A 47 -21.53 -25.61 3.12
C PRO A 47 -21.48 -24.25 2.41
N LYS A 48 -21.37 -23.15 3.18
CA LYS A 48 -21.27 -21.78 2.69
C LYS A 48 -20.07 -21.10 3.34
N PRO A 49 -19.44 -20.12 2.67
CA PRO A 49 -18.32 -19.40 3.24
C PRO A 49 -18.77 -18.61 4.48
N LEU A 50 -17.92 -18.59 5.49
CA LEU A 50 -18.09 -17.72 6.65
C LEU A 50 -17.60 -16.31 6.30
N ILE A 51 -18.33 -15.29 6.77
CA ILE A 51 -17.99 -13.89 6.53
C ILE A 51 -17.28 -13.35 7.77
N ILE A 52 -16.07 -12.83 7.58
CA ILE A 52 -15.32 -12.10 8.60
C ILE A 52 -15.44 -10.61 8.26
N ILE A 53 -15.99 -9.84 9.19
CA ILE A 53 -16.09 -8.38 9.07
C ILE A 53 -14.97 -7.76 9.91
N MET A 54 -14.13 -6.95 9.28
CA MET A 54 -13.11 -6.17 9.95
C MET A 54 -13.44 -4.70 9.80
N ASP A 55 -13.63 -4.04 10.93
CA ASP A 55 -13.99 -2.64 10.98
C ASP A 55 -12.73 -1.76 11.16
N ALA A 56 -12.69 -0.63 10.47
CA ALA A 56 -11.67 0.41 10.55
C ALA A 56 -10.24 -0.09 10.31
N MET A 57 -10.02 -0.72 9.16
CA MET A 57 -8.70 -1.27 8.79
C MET A 57 -7.58 -0.23 8.83
N ASP A 58 -7.87 1.00 8.42
CA ASP A 58 -6.90 2.10 8.41
C ASP A 58 -6.49 2.59 9.81
N GLU A 59 -7.25 2.24 10.86
CA GLU A 59 -6.83 2.48 12.25
C GLU A 59 -5.69 1.54 12.68
N TRP A 60 -5.43 0.45 11.94
CA TRP A 60 -4.35 -0.48 12.21
C TRP A 60 -3.09 -0.15 11.38
N PRO A 61 -1.94 0.20 11.99
CA PRO A 61 -0.74 0.61 11.24
C PRO A 61 -0.18 -0.43 10.25
N ASP A 62 -0.43 -1.72 10.46
CA ASP A 62 0.06 -2.83 9.61
C ASP A 62 -0.99 -3.38 8.65
N HIS A 63 -2.14 -2.69 8.51
CA HIS A 63 -3.21 -3.11 7.61
C HIS A 63 -2.76 -3.36 6.17
N PRO A 64 -1.75 -2.67 5.58
CA PRO A 64 -1.34 -2.97 4.21
C PRO A 64 -0.70 -4.35 4.08
N THR A 65 0.16 -4.72 5.03
CA THR A 65 0.82 -6.03 5.04
C THR A 65 -0.19 -7.16 5.22
N PHE A 66 -1.17 -6.97 6.09
CA PHE A 66 -2.28 -7.91 6.23
C PHE A 66 -3.13 -8.00 4.98
N THR A 67 -3.45 -6.86 4.36
CA THR A 67 -4.25 -6.82 3.13
C THR A 67 -3.54 -7.59 2.01
N LYS A 68 -2.22 -7.42 1.85
CA LYS A 68 -1.41 -8.21 0.92
C LYS A 68 -1.48 -9.71 1.23
N ALA A 69 -1.38 -10.10 2.49
CA ALA A 69 -1.45 -11.50 2.89
C ALA A 69 -2.82 -12.14 2.63
N LEU A 70 -3.90 -11.35 2.51
CA LEU A 70 -5.22 -11.85 2.08
C LEU A 70 -5.22 -12.39 0.64
N ALA A 71 -4.25 -12.04 -0.20
CA ALA A 71 -4.13 -12.60 -1.55
C ALA A 71 -4.11 -14.14 -1.53
N PHE A 72 -3.51 -14.73 -0.50
CA PHE A 72 -3.47 -16.19 -0.30
C PHE A 72 -4.86 -16.82 -0.18
N LEU A 73 -5.84 -16.05 0.32
CA LEU A 73 -7.21 -16.51 0.53
C LEU A 73 -8.10 -16.35 -0.71
N ASN A 74 -7.63 -15.73 -1.80
CA ASN A 74 -8.45 -15.55 -3.02
C ASN A 74 -9.04 -16.87 -3.53
N LEU A 75 -8.27 -17.96 -3.43
CA LEU A 75 -8.66 -19.30 -3.89
C LEU A 75 -9.57 -20.05 -2.91
N GLU A 76 -9.71 -19.52 -1.70
CA GLU A 76 -10.46 -20.11 -0.58
C GLU A 76 -11.81 -19.42 -0.36
N SER A 77 -12.32 -18.72 -1.39
CA SER A 77 -13.58 -17.97 -1.34
C SER A 77 -14.83 -18.82 -1.05
N SER A 78 -14.71 -20.15 -1.15
CA SER A 78 -15.72 -21.13 -0.75
C SER A 78 -15.77 -21.37 0.76
N VAL A 79 -14.67 -21.08 1.49
CA VAL A 79 -14.53 -21.28 2.93
C VAL A 79 -14.72 -19.98 3.70
N VAL A 80 -14.11 -18.88 3.22
CA VAL A 80 -14.12 -17.60 3.93
C VAL A 80 -14.21 -16.41 2.97
N LYS A 81 -14.93 -15.36 3.39
CA LYS A 81 -14.96 -14.05 2.73
C LYS A 81 -14.71 -12.95 3.75
N PHE A 82 -14.01 -11.91 3.33
CA PHE A 82 -13.74 -10.74 4.16
C PHE A 82 -14.59 -9.55 3.70
N ILE A 83 -15.14 -8.82 4.65
CA ILE A 83 -15.66 -7.47 4.45
C ILE A 83 -14.79 -6.55 5.29
N LEU A 84 -14.09 -5.64 4.63
CA LEU A 84 -13.21 -4.67 5.26
C LEU A 84 -13.85 -3.29 5.16
N THR A 85 -13.88 -2.53 6.26
CA THR A 85 -14.21 -1.10 6.20
C THR A 85 -12.92 -0.29 6.32
N ASP A 86 -12.78 0.72 5.48
CA ASP A 86 -11.59 1.56 5.35
C ASP A 86 -12.02 2.95 4.87
N ARG A 87 -11.30 4.01 5.28
CA ARG A 87 -11.51 5.38 4.78
C ARG A 87 -10.83 5.61 3.43
N LEU A 88 -9.73 4.92 3.16
CA LEU A 88 -8.99 4.99 1.93
C LEU A 88 -9.46 3.86 1.00
N ASN A 89 -9.44 4.14 -0.31
CA ASN A 89 -9.60 3.08 -1.28
C ASN A 89 -8.26 2.33 -1.42
N PRO A 90 -8.16 1.06 -0.98
CA PRO A 90 -6.91 0.32 -1.01
C PRO A 90 -6.40 0.08 -2.45
N CYS A 91 -7.30 0.00 -3.43
CA CYS A 91 -6.94 -0.13 -4.85
C CYS A 91 -6.43 1.19 -5.44
N ALA A 92 -6.92 2.34 -4.95
CA ALA A 92 -6.46 3.66 -5.41
C ALA A 92 -5.11 4.07 -4.81
N SER A 93 -4.77 3.53 -3.63
CA SER A 93 -3.55 3.86 -2.89
C SER A 93 -2.30 3.11 -3.35
N ARG A 94 -2.39 2.31 -4.44
CA ARG A 94 -1.26 1.56 -5.04
C ARG A 94 -0.45 0.76 -4.00
N LEU A 95 -1.12 0.22 -2.99
CA LEU A 95 -0.50 -0.58 -1.95
C LEU A 95 0.26 -1.77 -2.58
N PRO A 96 1.54 -2.01 -2.24
CA PRO A 96 2.33 -3.07 -2.86
C PRO A 96 1.69 -4.46 -2.70
N GLY A 97 1.33 -5.09 -3.82
CA GLY A 97 0.70 -6.41 -3.84
C GLY A 97 -0.83 -6.40 -3.68
N ILE A 98 -1.47 -5.22 -3.57
CA ILE A 98 -2.94 -5.13 -3.57
C ILE A 98 -3.54 -5.70 -4.87
N ASP A 99 -2.82 -5.58 -5.97
CA ASP A 99 -3.18 -6.10 -7.29
C ASP A 99 -3.36 -7.63 -7.30
N SER A 100 -2.71 -8.32 -6.35
CA SER A 100 -2.82 -9.77 -6.19
C SER A 100 -4.02 -10.19 -5.33
N VAL A 101 -4.75 -9.26 -4.71
CA VAL A 101 -5.91 -9.52 -3.85
C VAL A 101 -7.20 -9.26 -4.63
N SER A 102 -8.15 -10.18 -4.59
CA SER A 102 -9.46 -10.02 -5.24
C SER A 102 -10.37 -9.14 -4.39
N ILE A 103 -10.31 -7.82 -4.57
CA ILE A 103 -11.07 -6.83 -3.78
C ILE A 103 -12.15 -6.17 -4.62
N TYR A 104 -13.37 -6.09 -4.07
CA TYR A 104 -14.46 -5.28 -4.60
C TYR A 104 -14.69 -4.10 -3.66
N THR A 105 -14.52 -2.89 -4.16
CA THR A 105 -14.71 -1.67 -3.38
C THR A 105 -16.15 -1.18 -3.50
N TYR A 106 -16.74 -0.83 -2.35
CA TYR A 106 -18.06 -0.23 -2.29
C TYR A 106 -17.99 1.08 -1.52
N ALA A 107 -18.18 2.19 -2.23
CA ALA A 107 -18.16 3.51 -1.60
C ALA A 107 -19.45 3.71 -0.79
N LEU A 108 -19.31 3.91 0.51
CA LEU A 108 -20.44 4.26 1.39
C LEU A 108 -20.70 5.76 1.31
N GLY A 109 -21.77 6.14 0.61
CA GLY A 109 -22.29 7.51 0.60
C GLY A 109 -23.15 7.83 1.84
N PRO A 110 -23.63 9.08 1.97
CA PRO A 110 -24.59 9.45 2.99
C PRO A 110 -25.85 8.57 2.91
N ILE A 111 -26.39 8.20 4.06
CA ILE A 111 -27.64 7.43 4.13
C ILE A 111 -28.82 8.34 3.78
N SER A 112 -29.87 7.77 3.18
CA SER A 112 -31.06 8.52 2.81
C SER A 112 -31.73 9.19 4.02
N ASN A 113 -32.36 10.35 3.77
CA ASN A 113 -33.05 11.12 4.81
C ASN A 113 -34.20 10.32 5.44
N GLU A 114 -34.83 9.41 4.70
CA GLU A 114 -35.92 8.56 5.22
C GLU A 114 -35.43 7.63 6.33
N VAL A 115 -34.24 7.04 6.16
CA VAL A 115 -33.66 6.14 7.17
C VAL A 115 -33.20 6.92 8.40
N ILE A 116 -32.57 8.09 8.22
CA ILE A 116 -32.19 8.95 9.35
C ILE A 116 -33.43 9.46 10.10
N LYS A 117 -34.50 9.83 9.39
CA LYS A 117 -35.77 10.22 9.98
C LYS A 117 -36.33 9.10 10.85
N ALA A 118 -36.39 7.87 10.32
CA ALA A 118 -36.84 6.70 11.08
C ALA A 118 -35.96 6.42 12.31
N TYR A 119 -34.64 6.65 12.22
CA TYR A 119 -33.73 6.56 13.36
C TYR A 119 -34.12 7.56 14.47
N PHE A 120 -34.30 8.84 14.13
CA PHE A 120 -34.69 9.86 15.10
C PHE A 120 -36.06 9.58 15.71
N GLU A 121 -37.06 9.20 14.91
CA GLU A 121 -38.41 8.85 15.40
C GLU A 121 -38.36 7.71 16.43
N LYS A 122 -37.49 6.71 16.21
CA LYS A 122 -37.31 5.60 17.13
C LYS A 122 -36.62 6.02 18.44
N TYR A 123 -35.47 6.70 18.34
CA TYR A 123 -34.60 6.90 19.50
C TYR A 123 -34.91 8.17 20.30
N LEU A 124 -35.53 9.19 19.71
CA LEU A 124 -36.01 10.36 20.49
C LEU A 124 -37.11 9.98 21.49
N GLY A 125 -37.85 8.89 21.24
CA GLY A 125 -38.79 8.33 22.21
C GLY A 125 -38.13 7.73 23.46
N MET A 126 -36.83 7.39 23.38
CA MET A 126 -36.06 6.82 24.49
C MET A 126 -35.34 7.88 25.34
N VAL A 127 -35.31 9.13 24.86
CA VAL A 127 -34.71 10.26 25.58
C VAL A 127 -35.51 10.55 26.85
N PRO A 128 -34.86 10.76 28.01
CA PRO A 128 -35.53 11.04 29.28
C PRO A 128 -36.01 12.49 29.33
N TRP A 129 -37.10 12.79 28.62
CA TRP A 129 -37.68 14.13 28.61
C TRP A 129 -38.23 14.56 29.98
N VAL A 130 -38.18 15.87 30.24
CA VAL A 130 -38.66 16.50 31.48
C VAL A 130 -39.89 17.36 31.16
N ASP A 131 -40.77 17.55 32.15
CA ASP A 131 -41.98 18.40 32.08
C ASP A 131 -42.98 18.03 30.97
N GLY A 132 -43.05 16.75 30.60
CA GLY A 132 -43.97 16.26 29.58
C GLY A 132 -43.68 16.74 28.15
N ARG A 133 -42.56 17.43 27.94
CA ARG A 133 -42.10 17.84 26.60
C ARG A 133 -41.55 16.63 25.84
N LYS A 134 -41.51 16.73 24.51
CA LYS A 134 -40.89 15.76 23.61
C LYS A 134 -40.52 16.45 22.30
N ALA A 135 -39.64 15.82 21.51
CA ALA A 135 -39.34 16.29 20.17
C ALA A 135 -40.62 16.32 19.30
N SER A 136 -40.83 17.41 18.57
CA SER A 136 -41.91 17.55 17.59
C SER A 136 -41.54 16.91 16.25
N SER A 137 -42.51 16.71 15.37
CA SER A 137 -42.24 16.22 14.00
C SER A 137 -41.36 17.20 13.21
N LEU A 138 -41.47 18.50 13.49
CA LEU A 138 -40.65 19.52 12.85
C LEU A 138 -39.18 19.42 13.31
N ASP A 139 -38.95 19.12 14.59
CA ASP A 139 -37.59 18.91 15.11
C ASP A 139 -36.94 17.69 14.44
N VAL A 140 -37.70 16.61 14.26
CA VAL A 140 -37.23 15.41 13.55
C VAL A 140 -36.82 15.74 12.11
N GLU A 141 -37.63 16.51 11.39
CA GLU A 141 -37.32 16.93 10.02
C GLU A 141 -36.07 17.79 9.96
N LYS A 142 -35.93 18.75 10.89
CA LYS A 142 -34.74 19.61 10.94
C LYS A 142 -33.49 18.84 11.32
N LEU A 143 -33.55 17.95 12.30
CA LEU A 143 -32.42 17.07 12.67
C LEU A 143 -32.01 16.17 11.50
N THR A 144 -32.97 15.66 10.74
CA THR A 144 -32.72 14.85 9.54
C THR A 144 -31.96 15.67 8.50
N GLU A 145 -32.40 16.90 8.22
CA GLU A 145 -31.71 17.82 7.30
C GLU A 145 -30.28 18.13 7.77
N LEU A 146 -30.11 18.48 9.05
CA LEU A 146 -28.82 18.83 9.64
C LEU A 146 -27.81 17.67 9.59
N SER A 147 -28.29 16.43 9.76
CA SER A 147 -27.44 15.23 9.71
C SER A 147 -26.71 15.07 8.38
N GLY A 148 -27.29 15.55 7.28
CA GLY A 148 -26.78 15.32 5.92
C GLY A 148 -26.57 13.85 5.58
N GLY A 149 -27.35 12.94 6.18
CA GLY A 149 -27.22 11.50 5.96
C GLY A 149 -26.10 10.82 6.76
N LEU A 150 -25.49 11.48 7.75
CA LEU A 150 -24.41 10.93 8.58
C LEU A 150 -24.94 10.23 9.85
N PRO A 151 -24.80 8.90 9.98
CA PRO A 151 -25.29 8.17 11.16
C PRO A 151 -24.55 8.53 12.46
N VAL A 152 -23.24 8.79 12.38
CA VAL A 152 -22.43 9.21 13.53
C VAL A 152 -22.93 10.54 14.10
N TRP A 153 -23.40 11.46 13.25
CA TRP A 153 -23.99 12.72 13.69
C TRP A 153 -25.30 12.47 14.44
N ALA A 154 -26.21 11.68 13.84
CA ALA A 154 -27.51 11.37 14.45
C ALA A 154 -27.38 10.63 15.79
N SER A 155 -26.49 9.65 15.86
CA SER A 155 -26.21 8.92 17.11
C SER A 155 -25.60 9.82 18.19
N THR A 156 -24.71 10.74 17.82
CA THR A 156 -24.13 11.71 18.77
C THR A 156 -25.22 12.63 19.35
N VAL A 157 -26.16 13.11 18.52
CA VAL A 157 -27.30 13.90 19.01
C VAL A 157 -28.14 13.10 20.01
N ILE A 158 -28.50 11.86 19.69
CA ILE A 158 -29.25 11.00 20.60
C ILE A 158 -28.49 10.76 21.90
N ALA A 159 -27.18 10.49 21.83
CA ALA A 159 -26.35 10.24 23.02
C ALA A 159 -26.31 11.46 23.94
N VAL A 160 -26.11 12.66 23.37
CA VAL A 160 -26.10 13.93 24.10
C VAL A 160 -27.47 14.24 24.74
N LEU A 161 -28.58 13.92 24.06
CA LEU A 161 -29.93 14.09 24.63
C LEU A 161 -30.27 13.05 25.69
N SER A 162 -29.78 11.83 25.53
CA SER A 162 -30.14 10.68 26.38
C SER A 162 -29.40 10.64 27.71
N HIS A 163 -28.21 11.23 27.78
CA HIS A 163 -27.42 11.22 29.01
C HIS A 163 -27.68 12.44 29.89
N SER A 164 -27.93 12.21 31.18
CA SER A 164 -28.21 13.25 32.17
C SER A 164 -26.92 13.90 32.69
N PHE A 165 -26.26 14.74 31.88
CA PHE A 165 -24.94 15.31 32.22
C PHE A 165 -24.88 16.84 32.28
N SER A 166 -25.97 17.51 31.92
CA SER A 166 -26.09 18.95 32.00
C SER A 166 -27.15 19.33 33.03
N LYS A 167 -27.01 20.50 33.67
CA LYS A 167 -28.14 21.13 34.37
C LYS A 167 -29.29 21.45 33.40
N SER A 168 -28.99 21.55 32.11
CA SER A 168 -29.98 21.80 31.07
C SER A 168 -30.78 20.55 30.75
N PRO A 169 -32.12 20.63 30.74
CA PRO A 169 -32.98 19.54 30.30
C PRO A 169 -32.83 19.27 28.79
N PRO A 170 -33.15 18.06 28.31
CA PRO A 170 -32.95 17.67 26.90
C PRO A 170 -33.63 18.57 25.87
N HIS A 171 -34.73 19.23 26.23
CA HIS A 171 -35.46 20.13 25.31
C HIS A 171 -34.70 21.43 25.01
N GLU A 172 -33.96 22.00 25.98
CA GLU A 172 -33.10 23.16 25.72
C GLU A 172 -31.94 22.79 24.79
N ILE A 173 -31.38 21.59 24.97
CA ILE A 173 -30.30 21.07 24.13
C ILE A 173 -30.80 20.86 22.70
N LEU A 174 -32.00 20.28 22.54
CA LEU A 174 -32.62 20.09 21.23
C LEU A 174 -32.88 21.43 20.53
N GLU A 175 -33.45 22.42 21.23
CA GLU A 175 -33.73 23.75 20.67
C GLU A 175 -32.46 24.44 20.15
N GLU A 176 -31.32 24.32 20.85
CA GLU A 176 -30.06 24.89 20.39
C GLU A 176 -29.53 24.18 19.13
N ILE A 177 -29.59 22.85 19.09
CA ILE A 177 -29.14 22.06 17.93
C ILE A 177 -29.97 22.44 16.69
N VAL A 178 -31.29 22.44 16.83
CA VAL A 178 -32.25 22.77 15.77
C VAL A 178 -32.16 24.26 15.36
N GLY A 179 -31.89 25.15 16.32
CA GLY A 179 -31.77 26.59 16.12
C GLY A 179 -30.48 27.07 15.46
N SER A 180 -29.50 26.18 15.25
CA SER A 180 -28.23 26.52 14.60
C SER A 180 -28.43 26.94 13.13
N ARG A 181 -28.17 28.23 12.82
CA ARG A 181 -28.51 28.89 11.53
C ARG A 181 -27.51 28.71 10.38
N ARG A 182 -26.40 27.98 10.54
CA ARG A 182 -25.44 27.82 9.44
C ARG A 182 -25.97 26.81 8.44
N HIS A 183 -26.23 27.23 7.19
CA HIS A 183 -26.48 26.30 6.09
C HIS A 183 -25.25 25.41 5.92
N VAL A 184 -25.47 24.12 6.11
CA VAL A 184 -24.45 23.16 6.44
C VAL A 184 -23.96 22.50 5.15
N GLY A 185 -22.70 22.70 4.77
CA GLY A 185 -22.11 22.15 3.54
C GLY A 185 -20.58 22.13 3.65
N GLY A 186 -20.05 21.18 4.42
CA GLY A 186 -18.61 20.98 4.62
C GLY A 186 -18.33 20.05 5.81
N SER A 187 -17.09 19.57 5.95
CA SER A 187 -16.57 18.69 7.02
C SER A 187 -16.75 19.24 8.44
N ASP A 188 -17.15 20.51 8.60
CA ASP A 188 -17.31 21.20 9.88
C ASP A 188 -18.58 20.79 10.67
N ARG A 189 -19.50 19.99 10.08
CA ARG A 189 -20.82 19.65 10.71
C ARG A 189 -20.70 18.97 12.07
N LEU A 190 -19.74 18.06 12.18
CA LEU A 190 -19.55 17.21 13.36
C LEU A 190 -18.73 17.95 14.43
N GLY A 191 -17.81 18.82 14.00
CA GLY A 191 -16.98 19.62 14.90
C GLY A 191 -17.79 20.60 15.75
N ASP A 192 -18.80 21.27 15.17
CA ASP A 192 -19.69 22.16 15.91
C ASP A 192 -20.51 21.40 16.96
N LEU A 193 -21.00 20.21 16.62
CA LEU A 193 -21.74 19.35 17.55
C LEU A 193 -20.85 18.91 18.73
N TYR A 194 -19.61 18.48 18.46
CA TYR A 194 -18.65 18.14 19.50
C TYR A 194 -18.28 19.35 20.36
N CYS A 195 -18.04 20.51 19.76
CA CYS A 195 -17.73 21.76 20.47
C CYS A 195 -18.83 22.09 21.49
N ASN A 196 -20.08 22.09 21.03
CA ASN A 196 -21.23 22.43 21.85
C ASN A 196 -21.50 21.40 22.95
N ALA A 197 -21.25 20.11 22.68
CA ALA A 197 -21.31 19.06 23.70
C ALA A 197 -20.20 19.25 24.76
N LEU A 198 -18.95 19.50 24.34
CA LEU A 198 -17.83 19.70 25.26
C LEU A 198 -17.98 20.96 26.11
N LYS A 199 -18.50 22.06 25.57
CA LYS A 199 -18.80 23.29 26.35
C LYS A 199 -19.81 23.05 27.47
N ARG A 200 -20.74 22.13 27.27
CA ARG A 200 -21.72 21.72 28.29
C ARG A 200 -21.11 20.79 29.33
N LEU A 201 -20.33 19.81 28.87
CA LEU A 201 -19.67 18.85 29.76
C LEU A 201 -18.61 19.54 30.64
N PHE A 202 -17.91 20.54 30.10
CA PHE A 202 -16.82 21.25 30.77
C PHE A 202 -17.02 22.78 30.65
N PRO A 203 -17.93 23.36 31.44
CA PRO A 203 -18.28 24.78 31.33
C PRO A 203 -17.25 25.73 31.95
N SER A 204 -16.42 25.24 32.88
CA SER A 204 -15.40 26.07 33.54
C SER A 204 -14.02 25.92 32.89
N PRO A 205 -13.17 26.97 32.91
CA PRO A 205 -11.80 26.88 32.40
C PRO A 205 -10.96 25.77 33.06
N ASP A 206 -11.18 25.52 34.35
CA ASP A 206 -10.50 24.44 35.08
C ASP A 206 -10.93 23.06 34.56
N ALA A 207 -12.23 22.85 34.35
CA ALA A 207 -12.75 21.60 33.80
C ALA A 207 -12.21 21.34 32.37
N GLN A 208 -12.14 22.38 31.54
CA GLN A 208 -11.57 22.33 30.19
C GLN A 208 -10.07 22.00 30.20
N LYS A 209 -9.33 22.54 31.17
CA LYS A 209 -7.91 22.21 31.38
C LYS A 209 -7.74 20.71 31.73
N TYR A 210 -8.50 20.20 32.69
CA TYR A 210 -8.40 18.78 33.07
C TYR A 210 -8.88 17.85 31.96
N PHE A 211 -9.90 18.24 31.19
CA PHE A 211 -10.30 17.54 29.97
C PHE A 211 -9.12 17.41 28.99
N ARG A 212 -8.46 18.53 28.64
CA ARG A 212 -7.32 18.52 27.71
C ARG A 212 -6.18 17.64 28.21
N TRP A 213 -5.89 17.67 29.51
CA TRP A 213 -4.88 16.80 30.10
C TRP A 213 -5.25 15.33 30.06
N LEU A 214 -6.47 14.97 30.48
CA LEU A 214 -6.92 13.58 30.46
C LEU A 214 -6.95 13.04 29.02
N MET A 215 -7.59 13.76 28.11
CA MET A 215 -7.73 13.33 26.72
C MET A 215 -6.41 13.36 25.95
N GLY A 216 -5.51 14.28 26.29
CA GLY A 216 -4.14 14.26 25.79
C GLY A 216 -3.39 13.02 26.23
N ALA A 217 -3.46 12.69 27.52
CA ALA A 217 -2.82 11.51 28.07
C ALA A 217 -3.39 10.20 27.52
N THR A 218 -4.72 10.04 27.45
CA THR A 218 -5.35 8.84 26.89
C THR A 218 -5.15 8.73 25.38
N SER A 219 -4.96 9.85 24.66
CA SER A 219 -4.68 9.84 23.22
C SER A 219 -3.32 9.25 22.87
N VAL A 220 -2.33 9.39 23.76
CA VAL A 220 -0.95 8.91 23.52
C VAL A 220 -0.62 7.65 24.33
N LEU A 221 -1.54 7.21 25.19
CA LEU A 221 -1.41 6.01 26.00
C LEU A 221 -1.32 4.77 25.10
N GLN A 222 -0.32 3.92 25.33
CA GLN A 222 -0.04 2.76 24.48
C GLN A 222 -0.73 1.48 24.96
N GLU A 223 -1.00 1.37 26.27
CA GLU A 223 -1.60 0.19 26.90
C GLU A 223 -2.55 0.62 28.02
N PRO A 224 -3.60 -0.16 28.32
CA PRO A 224 -4.51 0.15 29.42
C PRO A 224 -3.81 0.17 30.77
N LEU A 225 -4.12 1.16 31.61
CA LEU A 225 -3.60 1.29 32.96
C LEU A 225 -4.72 1.34 33.99
N SER A 226 -4.45 0.93 35.23
CA SER A 226 -5.40 1.17 36.33
C SER A 226 -5.58 2.68 36.56
N VAL A 227 -6.72 3.09 37.13
CA VAL A 227 -6.94 4.51 37.48
C VAL A 227 -5.80 5.06 38.36
N VAL A 228 -5.28 4.25 39.29
CA VAL A 228 -4.20 4.65 40.20
C VAL A 228 -2.87 4.85 39.47
N ASP A 229 -2.51 3.91 38.60
CA ASP A 229 -1.27 4.01 37.81
C ASP A 229 -1.35 5.17 36.82
N PHE A 230 -2.50 5.35 36.17
CA PHE A 230 -2.75 6.46 35.24
C PHE A 230 -2.71 7.82 35.95
N SER A 231 -3.30 7.93 37.14
CA SER A 231 -3.19 9.13 37.98
C SER A 231 -1.76 9.44 38.37
N THR A 232 -0.95 8.42 38.66
CA THR A 232 0.48 8.59 38.96
C THR A 232 1.26 9.02 37.72
N LEU A 233 0.91 8.49 36.54
CA LEU A 233 1.55 8.83 35.27
C LEU A 233 1.29 10.28 34.84
N THR A 234 0.07 10.77 35.06
CA THR A 234 -0.41 12.08 34.59
C THR A 234 -0.40 13.17 35.65
N GLY A 235 -0.35 12.81 36.94
CA GLY A 235 -0.53 13.73 38.06
C GLY A 235 -1.99 14.14 38.30
N ILE A 236 -2.96 13.57 37.59
CA ILE A 236 -4.38 13.89 37.75
C ILE A 236 -4.97 13.06 38.91
N PRO A 237 -5.62 13.67 39.91
CA PRO A 237 -6.26 12.95 41.01
C PRO A 237 -7.29 11.89 40.53
N PRO A 238 -7.33 10.68 41.12
CA PRO A 238 -8.22 9.60 40.68
C PRO A 238 -9.71 9.96 40.61
N HIS A 239 -10.19 10.81 41.52
CA HIS A 239 -11.60 11.23 41.53
C HIS A 239 -11.95 12.09 40.31
N LEU A 240 -11.06 12.99 39.88
CA LEU A 240 -11.23 13.80 38.67
C LEU A 240 -11.16 12.95 37.41
N VAL A 241 -10.27 11.95 37.38
CA VAL A 241 -10.21 10.99 36.26
C VAL A 241 -11.57 10.30 36.08
N ASN A 242 -12.14 9.78 37.16
CA ASN A 242 -13.45 9.11 37.12
C ASN A 242 -14.59 10.06 36.73
N GLU A 243 -14.59 11.30 37.25
CA GLU A 243 -15.61 12.31 36.92
C GLU A 243 -15.60 12.66 35.42
N ILE A 244 -14.40 12.92 34.87
CA ILE A 244 -14.26 13.27 33.45
C ILE A 244 -14.54 12.06 32.56
N GLN A 245 -14.10 10.86 32.93
CA GLN A 245 -14.45 9.64 32.17
C GLN A 245 -15.95 9.39 32.13
N PHE A 246 -16.62 9.59 33.27
CA PHE A 246 -18.08 9.49 33.34
C PHE A 246 -18.75 10.52 32.43
N ALA A 247 -18.31 11.78 32.46
CA ALA A 247 -18.82 12.83 31.58
C ALA A 247 -18.59 12.50 30.08
N LEU A 248 -17.43 11.93 29.72
CA LEU A 248 -17.10 11.58 28.35
C LEU A 248 -17.79 10.33 27.82
N SER A 249 -18.39 9.50 28.68
CA SER A 249 -19.12 8.31 28.24
C SER A 249 -20.25 8.62 27.24
N ALA A 250 -20.82 9.83 27.28
CA ALA A 250 -21.81 10.31 26.30
C ALA A 250 -21.26 10.39 24.86
N LEU A 251 -19.95 10.57 24.70
CA LEU A 251 -19.30 10.71 23.39
C LEU A 251 -18.56 9.42 22.98
N GLN A 252 -18.60 8.39 23.83
CA GLN A 252 -18.05 7.08 23.49
C GLN A 252 -19.00 6.35 22.56
N THR A 253 -18.45 5.84 21.46
CA THR A 253 -19.22 5.04 20.48
C THR A 253 -18.96 3.55 20.65
N ARG A 254 -17.91 3.18 21.40
CA ARG A 254 -17.48 1.81 21.66
C ARG A 254 -17.55 1.52 23.17
N SER A 255 -17.95 0.30 23.54
CA SER A 255 -17.93 -0.14 24.94
C SER A 255 -16.56 -0.70 25.32
N PRO A 256 -16.07 -0.49 26.55
CA PRO A 256 -14.82 -1.08 27.00
C PRO A 256 -14.91 -2.62 27.02
N PRO A 257 -13.80 -3.35 26.75
CA PRO A 257 -13.78 -4.81 26.71
C PRO A 257 -14.34 -5.44 28.00
N HIS A 258 -15.14 -6.51 27.87
CA HIS A 258 -15.78 -7.21 28.98
C HIS A 258 -14.73 -7.65 30.02
N SER A 259 -14.90 -7.20 31.28
CA SER A 259 -14.02 -7.32 32.47
C SER A 259 -13.20 -6.10 32.90
N SER A 260 -13.25 -4.97 32.18
CA SER A 260 -12.29 -3.86 32.38
C SER A 260 -12.81 -2.56 33.01
N GLY A 261 -13.95 -2.57 33.74
CA GLY A 261 -14.59 -1.34 34.26
C GLY A 261 -13.78 -0.46 35.24
N LYS A 262 -12.50 -0.79 35.50
CA LYS A 262 -11.57 -0.02 36.35
C LYS A 262 -10.27 0.37 35.62
N MET A 263 -10.18 0.15 34.31
CA MET A 263 -8.99 0.47 33.51
C MET A 263 -9.23 1.71 32.65
N ILE A 264 -8.20 2.53 32.52
CA ILE A 264 -8.11 3.62 31.56
C ILE A 264 -7.53 3.05 30.27
N HIS A 265 -8.31 3.09 29.20
CA HIS A 265 -7.89 2.59 27.89
C HIS A 265 -7.40 3.73 26.97
N PRO A 266 -6.55 3.44 25.97
CA PRO A 266 -6.19 4.39 24.93
C PRO A 266 -7.45 4.95 24.24
N ALA A 267 -7.46 6.25 23.92
CA ALA A 267 -8.67 6.94 23.44
C ALA A 267 -9.26 6.31 22.16
N ILE A 268 -8.41 5.79 21.27
CA ILE A 268 -8.81 5.10 20.03
C ILE A 268 -9.67 3.85 20.26
N THR A 269 -9.60 3.26 21.46
CA THR A 269 -10.42 2.09 21.81
C THR A 269 -11.87 2.44 22.16
N LEU A 270 -12.14 3.68 22.58
CA LEU A 270 -13.44 4.09 23.15
C LEU A 270 -14.19 5.11 22.28
N PHE A 271 -13.45 5.99 21.60
CA PHE A 271 -14.02 7.09 20.84
C PHE A 271 -13.93 6.83 19.34
N HIS A 272 -14.95 7.29 18.61
CA HIS A 272 -14.90 7.33 17.17
C HIS A 272 -13.77 8.25 16.68
N LEU A 273 -13.10 7.87 15.60
CA LEU A 273 -11.93 8.58 15.10
C LEU A 273 -12.23 10.05 14.76
N SER A 274 -13.41 10.36 14.23
CA SER A 274 -13.82 11.75 13.95
C SER A 274 -13.80 12.67 15.17
N PHE A 275 -14.07 12.14 16.37
CA PHE A 275 -13.96 12.92 17.62
C PHE A 275 -12.49 13.16 17.99
N LEU A 276 -11.65 12.14 17.82
CA LEU A 276 -10.21 12.24 18.08
C LEU A 276 -9.52 13.20 17.09
N GLU A 277 -9.94 13.19 15.84
CA GLU A 277 -9.50 14.15 14.83
C GLU A 277 -9.92 15.56 15.18
N TYR A 278 -11.19 15.75 15.58
CA TYR A 278 -11.67 17.05 16.04
C TYR A 278 -10.81 17.59 17.19
N ILE A 279 -10.61 16.86 18.29
CA ILE A 279 -9.84 17.39 19.43
C ILE A 279 -8.34 17.62 19.13
N ARG A 280 -7.81 17.04 18.04
CA ARG A 280 -6.42 17.21 17.57
C ARG A 280 -6.28 18.26 16.47
N ALA A 281 -7.38 18.63 15.81
CA ALA A 281 -7.34 19.54 14.68
C ALA A 281 -6.92 20.95 15.10
N PRO A 282 -6.12 21.65 14.28
CA PRO A 282 -5.69 23.02 14.58
C PRO A 282 -6.85 24.03 14.48
N THR A 283 -7.94 23.67 13.80
CA THR A 283 -9.17 24.47 13.64
C THR A 283 -10.10 24.41 14.85
N THR A 284 -9.81 23.55 15.82
CA THR A 284 -10.65 23.34 17.00
C THR A 284 -10.52 24.49 17.98
N ASP A 285 -11.62 24.78 18.69
CA ASP A 285 -11.66 25.77 19.76
C ASP A 285 -10.50 25.51 20.74
N THR A 286 -9.65 26.51 20.94
CA THR A 286 -8.44 26.42 21.77
C THR A 286 -8.70 25.92 23.19
N SER A 287 -9.95 26.05 23.66
CA SER A 287 -10.43 25.54 24.93
C SER A 287 -10.35 24.00 25.04
N PHE A 288 -10.47 23.29 23.91
CA PHE A 288 -10.54 21.82 23.83
C PHE A 288 -9.46 21.18 22.95
N ALA A 289 -8.73 21.97 22.17
CA ALA A 289 -7.64 21.46 21.35
C ALA A 289 -6.51 20.84 22.19
N ILE A 290 -6.03 19.68 21.73
CA ILE A 290 -5.00 18.87 22.41
C ILE A 290 -3.77 18.79 21.53
N SER A 291 -2.61 19.02 22.14
CA SER A 291 -1.32 18.74 21.52
C SER A 291 -0.86 17.33 21.92
N THR A 292 -0.82 16.42 20.94
CA THR A 292 -0.24 15.08 21.11
C THR A 292 1.23 15.18 21.47
N PHE A 293 1.98 16.09 20.84
CA PHE A 293 3.39 16.39 21.14
C PHE A 293 3.60 16.72 22.62
N ASN A 294 2.84 17.68 23.17
CA ASN A 294 2.94 18.05 24.59
C ASN A 294 2.53 16.91 25.52
N SER A 295 1.56 16.10 25.12
CA SER A 295 1.08 14.95 25.90
C SER A 295 2.13 13.83 25.96
N HIS A 296 2.76 13.50 24.83
CA HIS A 296 3.92 12.61 24.79
C HIS A 296 5.08 13.17 25.63
N SER A 297 5.33 14.47 25.54
CA SER A 297 6.38 15.15 26.33
C SER A 297 6.17 14.95 27.83
N ALA A 298 4.98 15.26 28.34
CA ALA A 298 4.62 15.14 29.76
C ALA A 298 4.71 13.68 30.26
N ILE A 299 4.11 12.73 29.53
CA ILE A 299 4.16 11.31 29.89
C ILE A 299 5.59 10.77 29.82
N GLY A 300 6.37 11.20 28.82
CA GLY A 300 7.78 10.86 28.66
C GLY A 300 8.62 11.27 29.88
N LEU A 301 8.41 12.48 30.42
CA LEU A 301 9.08 12.93 31.64
C LEU A 301 8.72 12.06 32.84
N THR A 302 7.45 11.72 33.02
CA THR A 302 7.05 10.84 34.12
C THR A 302 7.66 9.44 33.97
N CYS A 303 7.69 8.89 32.75
CA CYS A 303 8.35 7.61 32.48
C CYS A 303 9.85 7.67 32.81
N LEU A 304 10.55 8.74 32.42
CA LEU A 304 11.97 8.95 32.77
C LEU A 304 12.18 9.07 34.29
N LYS A 305 11.25 9.70 35.03
CA LYS A 305 11.29 9.76 36.50
C LYS A 305 11.19 8.37 37.11
N GLN A 306 10.24 7.55 36.65
CA GLN A 306 10.09 6.16 37.08
C GLN A 306 11.33 5.32 36.74
N LEU A 307 11.89 5.51 35.55
CA LEU A 307 13.11 4.84 35.10
C LEU A 307 14.30 5.20 35.99
N THR A 308 14.45 6.48 36.35
CA THR A 308 15.53 6.95 37.24
C THR A 308 15.43 6.33 38.64
N ILE A 309 14.21 6.22 39.19
CA ILE A 309 13.97 5.58 40.49
C ILE A 309 14.34 4.09 40.42
N LEU A 310 13.87 3.40 39.38
CA LEU A 310 14.13 1.98 39.17
C LEU A 310 15.63 1.68 39.06
N LEU A 311 16.34 2.45 38.23
CA LEU A 311 17.75 2.23 37.94
C LEU A 311 18.70 2.62 39.07
N ARG A 312 18.32 3.55 39.96
CA ARG A 312 19.11 3.89 41.16
C ARG A 312 19.08 2.80 42.23
N SER A 313 18.06 1.96 42.24
CA SER A 313 17.83 0.98 43.32
C SER A 313 18.63 -0.33 43.18
N SER A 314 19.45 -0.49 42.12
CA SER A 314 20.31 -1.66 41.86
C SER A 314 19.59 -3.01 42.04
N LEU A 315 18.33 -3.08 41.59
CA LEU A 315 17.48 -4.26 41.78
C LEU A 315 17.97 -5.46 40.95
N PRO A 316 17.82 -6.71 41.44
CA PRO A 316 18.12 -7.91 40.66
C PRO A 316 17.31 -7.96 39.35
N ASN A 317 17.89 -8.53 38.28
CA ASN A 317 17.26 -8.63 36.96
C ASN A 317 15.95 -9.44 36.90
N ASN A 318 15.49 -10.03 38.01
CA ASN A 318 14.25 -10.79 38.16
C ASN A 318 13.24 -10.11 39.10
N TYR A 319 13.42 -8.82 39.40
CA TYR A 319 12.50 -8.08 40.27
C TYR A 319 11.13 -7.88 39.57
N PRO A 320 10.00 -8.20 40.23
CA PRO A 320 8.68 -7.98 39.64
C PRO A 320 8.38 -6.48 39.55
N LEU A 321 8.28 -5.98 38.32
CA LEU A 321 7.91 -4.58 38.06
C LEU A 321 6.42 -4.37 38.34
N CYS A 322 6.06 -3.24 38.97
CA CYS A 322 4.66 -2.84 39.01
C CYS A 322 4.17 -2.42 37.60
N PRO A 323 2.85 -2.40 37.33
CA PRO A 323 2.33 -2.06 36.00
C PRO A 323 2.85 -0.73 35.44
N LEU A 324 2.95 0.31 36.28
CA LEU A 324 3.50 1.61 35.88
C LEU A 324 4.99 1.54 35.51
N GLN A 325 5.80 0.78 36.26
CA GLN A 325 7.22 0.58 35.95
C GLN A 325 7.39 -0.22 34.65
N HIS A 326 6.55 -1.22 34.43
CA HIS A 326 6.53 -1.99 33.18
C HIS A 326 6.23 -1.09 31.99
N TYR A 327 5.18 -0.25 32.10
CA TYR A 327 4.83 0.73 31.09
C TYR A 327 5.99 1.70 30.82
N ALA A 328 6.60 2.25 31.88
CA ALA A 328 7.71 3.19 31.77
C ALA A 328 8.93 2.57 31.08
N VAL A 329 9.33 1.34 31.44
CA VAL A 329 10.45 0.63 30.81
C VAL A 329 10.20 0.41 29.32
N LYS A 330 8.96 0.10 28.94
CA LYS A 330 8.56 -0.24 27.58
C LYS A 330 8.39 0.99 26.68
N TYR A 331 7.74 2.05 27.15
CA TYR A 331 7.24 3.14 26.28
C TYR A 331 7.91 4.50 26.44
N TRP A 332 8.86 4.67 27.38
CA TRP A 332 9.50 5.98 27.56
C TRP A 332 10.16 6.50 26.26
N LEU A 333 10.82 5.63 25.48
CA LEU A 333 11.43 5.99 24.20
C LEU A 333 10.41 6.50 23.20
N HIS A 334 9.28 5.80 23.08
CA HIS A 334 8.19 6.17 22.19
C HIS A 334 7.62 7.54 22.55
N HIS A 335 7.50 7.85 23.84
CA HIS A 335 7.06 9.16 24.30
C HIS A 335 8.11 10.26 24.12
N VAL A 336 9.41 9.97 24.32
CA VAL A 336 10.47 10.94 24.04
C VAL A 336 10.53 11.26 22.55
N PHE A 337 10.53 10.24 21.70
CA PHE A 337 10.54 10.40 20.24
C PHE A 337 9.41 11.33 19.75
N ASN A 338 8.16 11.07 20.15
CA ASN A 338 6.99 11.84 19.70
C ASN A 338 6.78 13.17 20.46
N GLY A 339 7.46 13.37 21.60
CA GLY A 339 7.25 14.50 22.51
C GLY A 339 8.42 15.47 22.61
N THR A 340 9.45 15.31 21.78
CA THR A 340 10.64 16.15 21.78
C THR A 340 11.11 16.49 20.36
N PRO A 341 11.65 17.71 20.15
CA PRO A 341 12.10 18.14 18.84
C PRO A 341 13.29 17.31 18.37
N ARG A 342 13.44 17.18 17.05
CA ARG A 342 14.55 16.47 16.41
C ARG A 342 15.79 17.36 16.25
N LEU A 343 15.61 18.69 16.23
CA LEU A 343 16.71 19.67 16.10
C LEU A 343 17.58 19.69 17.36
N ASN A 344 18.89 19.50 17.20
CA ASN A 344 19.83 19.36 18.32
C ASN A 344 19.80 20.57 19.28
N ASN A 345 19.73 21.80 18.74
CA ASN A 345 19.70 23.01 19.54
C ASN A 345 18.45 23.10 20.45
N GLU A 346 17.31 22.60 19.97
CA GLU A 346 16.07 22.60 20.73
C GLU A 346 16.03 21.41 21.71
N TRP A 347 16.53 20.23 21.29
CA TRP A 347 16.64 19.04 22.13
C TRP A 347 17.46 19.30 23.40
N LEU A 348 18.61 19.97 23.27
CA LEU A 348 19.49 20.30 24.40
C LEU A 348 18.82 21.18 25.47
N GLN A 349 17.76 21.92 25.11
CA GLN A 349 17.00 22.77 26.03
C GLN A 349 15.87 22.03 26.75
N THR A 350 15.61 20.77 26.41
CA THR A 350 14.51 20.00 26.98
C THR A 350 14.83 19.46 28.39
N GLU A 351 13.79 19.35 29.22
CA GLU A 351 13.89 18.67 30.52
C GLU A 351 14.26 17.18 30.31
N HIS A 352 13.81 16.55 29.23
CA HIS A 352 14.14 15.15 28.88
C HIS A 352 15.64 14.94 28.72
N CYS A 353 16.32 15.82 28.00
CA CYS A 353 17.77 15.75 27.82
C CYS A 353 18.50 15.85 29.17
N SER A 354 18.12 16.84 29.99
CA SER A 354 18.68 17.04 31.33
C SER A 354 18.44 15.82 32.24
N MET A 355 17.24 15.23 32.18
CA MET A 355 16.90 14.02 32.94
C MET A 355 17.72 12.81 32.50
N LEU A 356 17.87 12.59 31.19
CA LEU A 356 18.64 11.47 30.64
C LEU A 356 20.12 11.52 31.06
N GLN A 357 20.70 12.72 31.15
CA GLN A 357 22.06 12.91 31.66
C GLN A 357 22.21 12.57 33.16
N MET A 358 21.12 12.63 33.93
CA MET A 358 21.09 12.33 35.36
C MET A 358 20.80 10.86 35.67
N ILE A 359 20.49 10.05 34.66
CA ILE A 359 20.28 8.61 34.81
C ILE A 359 21.66 7.95 35.04
N PRO A 360 21.80 7.05 36.04
CA PRO A 360 23.06 6.34 36.28
C PRO A 360 23.50 5.53 35.05
N ASN A 361 24.79 5.16 34.98
CA ASN A 361 25.38 4.28 33.95
C ASN A 361 24.89 2.82 34.05
N THR A 362 23.60 2.61 34.28
CA THR A 362 22.91 1.32 34.40
C THR A 362 21.99 1.09 33.21
N HIS A 363 22.24 1.72 32.07
CA HIS A 363 21.43 1.58 30.85
C HIS A 363 21.39 0.14 30.32
N GLY A 364 22.43 -0.66 30.55
CA GLY A 364 22.42 -2.10 30.26
C GLY A 364 21.37 -2.89 31.07
N GLN A 365 21.07 -2.45 32.29
CA GLN A 365 19.99 -3.03 33.11
C GLN A 365 18.62 -2.72 32.49
N TRP A 366 18.39 -1.48 32.05
CA TRP A 366 17.17 -1.13 31.31
C TRP A 366 17.03 -1.97 30.02
N ALA A 367 18.10 -2.08 29.22
CA ALA A 367 18.07 -2.87 27.98
C ALA A 367 17.68 -4.33 28.25
N THR A 368 18.21 -4.91 29.34
CA THR A 368 17.87 -6.27 29.77
C THR A 368 16.40 -6.39 30.15
N LEU A 369 15.86 -5.44 30.94
CA LEU A 369 14.46 -5.44 31.35
C LEU A 369 13.51 -5.29 30.15
N LEU A 370 13.82 -4.39 29.21
CA LEU A 370 13.04 -4.20 27.98
C LEU A 370 13.02 -5.48 27.14
N LEU A 371 14.19 -6.06 26.85
CA LEU A 371 14.29 -7.25 26.01
C LEU A 371 13.61 -8.46 26.63
N LYS A 372 13.70 -8.64 27.96
CA LYS A 372 12.93 -9.68 28.66
C LYS A 372 11.41 -9.49 28.53
N GLY A 373 10.96 -8.23 28.57
CA GLY A 373 9.54 -7.89 28.41
C GLY A 373 9.01 -8.08 26.98
N LEU A 374 9.86 -7.92 25.97
CA LEU A 374 9.48 -8.03 24.56
C LEU A 374 9.69 -9.43 23.97
N LEU A 375 10.73 -10.17 24.38
CA LEU A 375 11.17 -11.43 23.77
C LEU A 375 11.03 -12.62 24.72
N ALA A 376 9.82 -12.88 25.23
CA ALA A 376 9.57 -13.98 26.15
C ALA A 376 9.83 -15.35 25.48
N GLY A 377 10.93 -16.04 25.87
CA GLY A 377 11.23 -17.42 25.42
C GLY A 377 12.69 -17.71 25.04
N GLU A 378 13.50 -16.70 24.72
CA GLU A 378 14.88 -16.89 24.18
C GLU A 378 16.02 -16.50 25.17
N VAL A 379 15.71 -16.45 26.46
CA VAL A 379 16.45 -15.56 27.38
C VAL A 379 17.67 -16.20 28.06
N ASP A 380 17.81 -17.53 28.11
CA ASP A 380 18.84 -18.13 28.99
C ASP A 380 20.26 -18.22 28.40
N SER A 381 20.46 -18.16 27.09
CA SER A 381 21.81 -18.18 26.48
C SER A 381 22.30 -16.82 25.97
N THR A 382 21.41 -15.82 25.81
CA THR A 382 21.67 -14.60 25.02
C THR A 382 21.82 -13.31 25.86
N VAL A 383 21.79 -13.41 27.19
CA VAL A 383 21.92 -12.28 28.14
C VAL A 383 23.37 -12.06 28.60
N LYS A 384 24.33 -12.88 28.15
CA LYS A 384 25.77 -12.70 28.48
C LYS A 384 26.45 -11.54 27.72
N ASP A 385 25.84 -11.03 26.66
CA ASP A 385 26.30 -9.84 25.91
C ASP A 385 25.52 -8.57 26.32
N ALA A 386 25.27 -8.38 27.61
CA ALA A 386 24.78 -7.09 28.08
C ALA A 386 25.85 -6.02 27.74
N PRO A 387 25.50 -4.89 27.11
CA PRO A 387 26.45 -3.82 26.86
C PRO A 387 27.05 -3.39 28.21
N GLY A 388 28.39 -3.40 28.29
CA GLY A 388 29.16 -2.93 29.43
C GLY A 388 29.02 -1.42 29.64
N GLU A 389 30.05 -0.75 30.16
CA GLU A 389 30.12 0.70 30.42
C GLU A 389 30.05 1.58 29.14
N ASP A 390 29.11 1.30 28.24
CA ASP A 390 28.85 2.02 27.00
C ASP A 390 27.82 3.15 27.24
N GLY A 391 27.98 4.29 26.54
CA GLY A 391 27.01 5.39 26.59
C GLY A 391 25.59 4.98 26.17
N MET A 392 24.59 5.75 26.63
CA MET A 392 23.16 5.47 26.38
C MET A 392 22.83 5.31 24.89
N ALA A 393 23.34 6.19 24.03
CA ALA A 393 23.08 6.15 22.59
C ALA A 393 23.63 4.87 21.92
N LEU A 394 24.80 4.39 22.33
CA LEU A 394 25.35 3.12 21.83
C LEU A 394 24.51 1.93 22.30
N THR A 395 24.06 1.95 23.56
CA THR A 395 23.14 0.93 24.11
C THR A 395 21.83 0.88 23.29
N LEU A 396 21.23 2.03 23.01
CA LEU A 396 20.02 2.13 22.18
C LEU A 396 20.23 1.57 20.76
N ARG A 397 21.36 1.89 20.11
CA ARG A 397 21.72 1.34 18.78
C ARG A 397 21.91 -0.17 18.78
N LYS A 398 22.43 -0.74 19.88
CA LYS A 398 22.57 -2.20 20.06
C LYS A 398 21.21 -2.88 20.25
N VAL A 399 20.35 -2.29 21.07
CA VAL A 399 18.96 -2.77 21.26
C VAL A 399 18.19 -2.72 19.94
N ALA A 400 18.22 -1.59 19.23
CA ALA A 400 17.61 -1.45 17.91
C ALA A 400 18.10 -2.51 16.92
N ARG A 401 19.43 -2.72 16.85
CA ARG A 401 20.02 -3.77 16.00
C ARG A 401 19.48 -5.16 16.32
N ARG A 402 19.27 -5.45 17.61
CA ARG A 402 18.78 -6.75 18.07
C ARG A 402 17.31 -6.93 17.71
N LEU A 403 16.48 -5.93 17.96
CA LEU A 403 15.06 -5.93 17.58
C LEU A 403 14.86 -6.10 16.07
N GLY A 404 15.69 -5.46 15.25
CA GLY A 404 15.66 -5.62 13.79
C GLY A 404 16.10 -7.02 13.31
N LYS A 405 16.92 -7.74 14.08
CA LYS A 405 17.41 -9.09 13.74
C LYS A 405 16.47 -10.23 14.17
N THR A 406 15.75 -10.07 15.28
CA THR A 406 14.89 -11.12 15.84
C THR A 406 13.67 -11.44 14.97
N GLY A 407 13.38 -10.61 13.96
CA GLY A 407 12.11 -10.70 13.23
C GLY A 407 10.92 -10.32 14.13
N GLY A 408 9.75 -10.13 13.54
CA GLY A 408 8.52 -9.73 14.25
C GLY A 408 8.23 -8.22 14.27
N ASP A 409 7.10 -7.86 14.87
CA ASP A 409 6.56 -6.48 14.92
C ASP A 409 7.15 -5.67 16.08
N HIS A 410 8.48 -5.52 16.07
CA HIS A 410 9.21 -4.69 17.05
C HIS A 410 9.71 -3.36 16.45
N TRP A 411 9.27 -3.07 15.23
CA TRP A 411 9.62 -1.89 14.45
C TRP A 411 9.48 -0.58 15.23
N GLY A 412 8.33 -0.38 15.89
CA GLY A 412 8.06 0.85 16.65
C GLY A 412 9.06 1.08 17.78
N PHE A 413 9.57 0.01 18.40
CA PHE A 413 10.62 0.08 19.42
C PHE A 413 12.00 0.30 18.82
N GLU A 414 12.29 -0.30 17.65
CA GLU A 414 13.53 -0.08 16.90
C GLU A 414 13.69 1.39 16.51
N VAL A 415 12.66 1.97 15.87
CA VAL A 415 12.63 3.40 15.51
C VAL A 415 12.79 4.27 16.73
N ALA A 416 12.00 4.02 17.79
CA ALA A 416 12.08 4.84 19.00
C ALA A 416 13.48 4.79 19.65
N CYS A 417 14.17 3.64 19.61
CA CYS A 417 15.57 3.54 20.05
C CYS A 417 16.49 4.41 19.19
N LEU A 418 16.40 4.32 17.86
CA LEU A 418 17.27 5.04 16.94
C LEU A 418 17.00 6.55 16.96
N GLU A 419 15.73 6.96 16.98
CA GLU A 419 15.28 8.36 17.09
C GLU A 419 15.82 9.04 18.35
N VAL A 420 15.79 8.36 19.50
CA VAL A 420 16.35 8.92 20.74
C VAL A 420 17.88 8.86 20.71
N ALA A 421 18.49 7.82 20.13
CA ALA A 421 19.94 7.72 20.01
C ALA A 421 20.54 8.88 19.19
N VAL A 422 19.95 9.22 18.03
CA VAL A 422 20.41 10.32 17.19
C VAL A 422 20.16 11.69 17.82
N ARG A 423 19.20 11.83 18.73
CA ARG A 423 19.03 13.06 19.52
C ARG A 423 20.14 13.22 20.57
N ILE A 424 20.52 12.13 21.24
CA ILE A 424 21.61 12.14 22.24
C ILE A 424 22.96 12.40 21.56
N GLU A 425 23.22 11.74 20.44
CA GLU A 425 24.46 11.86 19.65
C GLU A 425 24.17 12.45 18.27
N GLY A 426 23.76 13.73 18.22
CA GLY A 426 23.37 14.42 16.97
C GLY A 426 24.38 14.39 15.83
N GLY A 427 25.68 14.30 16.14
CA GLY A 427 26.75 14.23 15.16
C GLY A 427 27.03 12.83 14.59
N ASP A 428 26.31 11.79 15.03
CA ASP A 428 26.54 10.41 14.61
C ASP A 428 25.87 10.10 13.26
N ALA A 429 26.60 10.35 12.17
CA ALA A 429 26.09 10.10 10.82
C ALA A 429 25.64 8.65 10.59
N GLU A 430 26.26 7.65 11.24
CA GLU A 430 25.85 6.25 11.11
C GLU A 430 24.52 5.95 11.81
N GLY A 431 24.27 6.56 12.98
CA GLY A 431 22.98 6.50 13.65
C GLY A 431 21.85 7.02 12.76
N TRP A 432 22.08 8.15 12.10
CA TRP A 432 21.15 8.72 11.11
C TRP A 432 20.97 7.77 9.91
N SER A 433 22.04 7.26 9.30
CA SER A 433 21.90 6.30 8.19
C SER A 433 21.13 5.04 8.57
N ARG A 434 21.32 4.53 9.79
CA ARG A 434 20.57 3.37 10.28
C ARG A 434 19.10 3.68 10.48
N LEU A 435 18.76 4.85 11.03
CA LEU A 435 17.38 5.31 11.17
C LEU A 435 16.71 5.44 9.79
N GLY A 436 17.42 5.95 8.78
CA GLY A 436 16.90 6.10 7.42
C GLY A 436 16.59 4.74 6.80
N ARG A 437 17.53 3.79 6.88
CA ARG A 437 17.33 2.40 6.41
C ARG A 437 16.18 1.70 7.12
N CYS A 438 16.01 1.99 8.40
CA CYS A 438 14.85 1.58 9.17
C CYS A 438 13.60 2.06 8.42
N TYR A 439 13.42 3.39 8.30
CA TYR A 439 12.19 3.99 7.77
C TYR A 439 11.88 3.50 6.35
N ASP A 440 12.90 3.39 5.51
CA ASP A 440 12.77 2.91 4.14
C ASP A 440 12.29 1.44 4.10
N ALA A 441 12.90 0.55 4.90
CA ALA A 441 12.47 -0.84 5.00
C ALA A 441 11.03 -0.99 5.54
N ARG A 442 10.57 -0.05 6.39
CA ARG A 442 9.18 -0.01 6.82
C ARG A 442 8.26 0.44 5.68
N GLY A 443 8.66 1.48 4.96
CA GLY A 443 7.98 1.95 3.77
C GLY A 443 7.77 0.83 2.75
N ASP A 444 8.79 0.01 2.49
CA ASP A 444 8.70 -1.15 1.60
C ASP A 444 7.69 -2.21 2.09
N ARG A 445 7.66 -2.46 3.41
CA ARG A 445 6.76 -3.45 4.02
C ARG A 445 5.31 -3.00 4.07
N THR A 446 5.06 -1.71 4.33
CA THR A 446 3.70 -1.16 4.47
C THR A 446 3.18 -0.47 3.22
N GLY A 447 4.03 -0.13 2.25
CA GLY A 447 3.67 0.77 1.16
C GLY A 447 3.27 2.17 1.65
N ASN A 448 3.86 2.64 2.76
CA ASN A 448 3.53 3.96 3.31
C ASN A 448 4.55 4.99 2.85
N ILE A 449 4.12 5.91 1.97
CA ILE A 449 4.98 6.96 1.40
C ILE A 449 5.62 7.82 2.47
N GLN A 450 4.91 8.11 3.57
CA GLN A 450 5.41 8.94 4.65
C GLN A 450 6.67 8.35 5.30
N MET A 451 6.80 7.02 5.31
CA MET A 451 8.00 6.37 5.83
C MET A 451 9.20 6.59 4.91
N HIS A 452 9.02 6.52 3.60
CA HIS A 452 10.08 6.84 2.64
C HIS A 452 10.46 8.34 2.69
N GLU A 453 9.48 9.23 2.86
CA GLU A 453 9.74 10.67 3.05
C GLU A 453 10.57 10.94 4.33
N GLU A 454 10.24 10.29 5.44
CA GLU A 454 11.04 10.35 6.67
C GLU A 454 12.45 9.78 6.46
N ALA A 455 12.59 8.70 5.70
CA ALA A 455 13.89 8.15 5.33
C ALA A 455 14.74 9.18 4.58
N VAL A 456 14.17 9.88 3.58
CA VAL A 456 14.84 10.96 2.84
C VAL A 456 15.31 12.08 3.78
N VAL A 457 14.45 12.53 4.70
CA VAL A 457 14.80 13.58 5.68
C VAL A 457 16.00 13.17 6.54
N VAL A 458 15.97 11.94 7.06
CA VAL A 458 17.00 11.38 7.92
C VAL A 458 18.31 11.15 7.16
N PHE A 459 18.26 10.64 5.92
CA PHE A 459 19.45 10.47 5.09
C PHE A 459 20.07 11.80 4.65
N ARG A 460 19.26 12.84 4.37
CA ARG A 460 19.77 14.20 4.11
C ARG A 460 20.53 14.75 5.31
N HIS A 461 20.07 14.47 6.53
CA HIS A 461 20.82 14.83 7.74
C HIS A 461 22.15 14.06 7.85
N ALA A 462 22.14 12.76 7.59
CA ALA A 462 23.37 11.96 7.52
C ALA A 462 24.36 12.50 6.47
N LEU A 463 23.85 12.96 5.32
CA LEU A 463 24.65 13.55 4.25
C LEU A 463 25.30 14.87 4.68
N HIS A 464 24.59 15.69 5.44
CA HIS A 464 25.13 16.94 6.00
C HIS A 464 26.31 16.68 6.94
N LEU A 465 26.26 15.58 7.70
CA LEU A 465 27.34 15.16 8.61
C LEU A 465 28.53 14.48 7.90
N ARG A 466 28.43 14.20 6.59
CA ARG A 466 29.45 13.52 5.78
C ARG A 466 29.95 14.47 4.66
N PRO A 467 30.77 15.49 4.98
CA PRO A 467 31.26 16.45 3.98
C PRO A 467 32.12 15.78 2.90
N ASP A 468 32.29 16.43 1.76
CA ASP A 468 33.18 15.94 0.69
C ASP A 468 34.64 16.35 0.97
N PRO A 469 35.62 15.42 1.00
CA PRO A 469 35.52 13.97 0.82
C PRO A 469 35.22 13.21 2.11
N HIS A 470 34.29 12.25 2.04
CA HIS A 470 34.02 11.30 3.12
C HIS A 470 33.71 9.91 2.53
N PRO A 471 34.31 8.81 3.04
CA PRO A 471 34.17 7.47 2.44
C PRO A 471 32.71 7.00 2.27
N SER A 472 31.88 7.17 3.30
CA SER A 472 30.46 6.77 3.27
C SER A 472 29.52 7.81 2.63
N ARG A 473 30.05 8.86 1.99
CA ARG A 473 29.21 9.89 1.34
C ARG A 473 28.46 9.32 0.15
N GLY A 474 29.14 8.51 -0.68
CA GLY A 474 28.51 7.80 -1.81
C GLY A 474 27.34 6.92 -1.38
N GLU A 475 27.51 6.12 -0.33
CA GLU A 475 26.45 5.27 0.24
C GLU A 475 25.23 6.11 0.68
N THR A 476 25.48 7.28 1.27
CA THR A 476 24.39 8.15 1.73
C THR A 476 23.60 8.74 0.58
N LEU A 477 24.29 9.17 -0.49
CA LEU A 477 23.65 9.70 -1.69
C LEU A 477 22.79 8.63 -2.37
N ASP A 478 23.30 7.40 -2.46
CA ASP A 478 22.55 6.27 -3.02
C ASP A 478 21.33 5.88 -2.16
N ASN A 479 21.46 5.91 -0.83
CA ASN A 479 20.33 5.70 0.06
C ASN A 479 19.24 6.78 -0.11
N ILE A 480 19.62 8.05 -0.31
CA ILE A 480 18.66 9.14 -0.62
C ILE A 480 17.98 8.86 -1.95
N ALA A 481 18.74 8.50 -2.99
CA ALA A 481 18.19 8.21 -4.31
C ALA A 481 17.20 7.05 -4.27
N THR A 482 17.55 5.96 -3.58
CA THR A 482 16.68 4.78 -3.43
C THR A 482 15.37 5.14 -2.73
N ALA A 483 15.43 5.91 -1.63
CA ALA A 483 14.23 6.34 -0.91
C ALA A 483 13.34 7.28 -1.76
N LEU A 484 13.95 8.20 -2.53
CA LEU A 484 13.22 9.07 -3.48
C LEU A 484 12.57 8.25 -4.60
N TRP A 485 13.26 7.26 -5.14
CA TRP A 485 12.69 6.35 -6.13
C TRP A 485 11.50 5.56 -5.58
N SER A 486 11.56 5.12 -4.31
CA SER A 486 10.43 4.48 -3.64
C SER A 486 9.25 5.44 -3.45
N CYS A 487 9.48 6.72 -3.12
CA CYS A 487 8.43 7.75 -3.12
C CYS A 487 7.80 7.92 -4.51
N TYR A 488 8.63 8.05 -5.54
CA TYR A 488 8.19 8.20 -6.93
C TYR A 488 7.29 7.04 -7.37
N ARG A 489 7.65 5.80 -7.05
CA ARG A 489 6.83 4.63 -7.41
C ARG A 489 5.42 4.68 -6.83
N GLN A 490 5.24 5.35 -5.70
CA GLN A 490 3.96 5.44 -5.00
C GLN A 490 3.12 6.63 -5.50
N ASN A 491 3.71 7.82 -5.64
CA ASN A 491 2.97 9.04 -6.01
C ASN A 491 3.04 9.41 -7.49
N GLY A 492 4.02 8.90 -8.24
CA GLY A 492 4.27 9.24 -9.64
C GLY A 492 4.82 10.64 -9.88
N ASP A 493 5.39 11.29 -8.86
CA ASP A 493 5.90 12.67 -8.94
C ASP A 493 7.25 12.75 -9.66
N ASN A 494 7.28 13.52 -10.75
CA ASN A 494 8.41 13.56 -11.67
C ASN A 494 9.60 14.31 -11.10
N ASP A 495 9.34 15.34 -10.30
CA ASP A 495 10.39 16.16 -9.70
C ASP A 495 11.21 15.30 -8.71
N ILE A 496 10.55 14.35 -8.04
CA ILE A 496 11.19 13.37 -7.15
C ILE A 496 12.06 12.38 -7.94
N LEU A 497 11.61 11.93 -9.11
CA LEU A 497 12.41 11.04 -9.97
C LEU A 497 13.68 11.75 -10.47
N ASP A 498 13.55 13.00 -10.92
CA ASP A 498 14.70 13.79 -11.39
C ASP A 498 15.70 14.03 -10.25
N GLU A 499 15.20 14.30 -9.03
CA GLU A 499 16.03 14.41 -7.84
C GLU A 499 16.74 13.09 -7.51
N SER A 500 16.04 11.95 -7.59
CA SER A 500 16.63 10.61 -7.42
C SER A 500 17.78 10.37 -8.41
N ILE A 501 17.59 10.67 -9.70
CA ILE A 501 18.62 10.52 -10.74
C ILE A 501 19.84 11.40 -10.43
N SER A 502 19.61 12.63 -9.98
CA SER A 502 20.68 13.55 -9.58
C SER A 502 21.54 12.98 -8.45
N PHE A 503 20.91 12.46 -7.39
CA PHE A 503 21.65 11.84 -6.28
C PHE A 503 22.38 10.56 -6.68
N SER A 504 21.77 9.69 -7.49
CA SER A 504 22.44 8.49 -8.03
C SER A 504 23.68 8.85 -8.87
N ARG A 505 23.58 9.87 -9.74
CA ARG A 505 24.74 10.36 -10.51
C ARG A 505 25.88 10.87 -9.62
N MET A 506 25.54 11.57 -8.54
CA MET A 506 26.53 12.01 -7.56
C MET A 506 27.21 10.81 -6.86
N ALA A 507 26.44 9.79 -6.49
CA ALA A 507 26.98 8.56 -5.86
C ALA A 507 27.96 7.82 -6.79
N VAL A 508 27.62 7.68 -8.08
CA VAL A 508 28.49 7.09 -9.11
C VAL A 508 29.76 7.93 -9.32
N THR A 509 29.64 9.26 -9.31
CA THR A 509 30.79 10.17 -9.50
C THR A 509 31.80 10.06 -8.35
N LEU A 510 31.33 9.85 -7.11
CA LEU A 510 32.19 9.70 -5.93
C LEU A 510 32.79 8.29 -5.78
N SER A 511 32.47 7.35 -6.68
CA SER A 511 32.82 5.94 -6.56
C SER A 511 33.75 5.53 -7.72
N PRO A 512 35.08 5.51 -7.54
CA PRO A 512 36.01 5.03 -8.57
C PRO A 512 35.69 3.59 -9.02
N THR A 513 36.20 3.16 -10.18
CA THR A 513 35.94 1.82 -10.74
C THR A 513 36.23 0.66 -9.78
N ALA A 514 37.24 0.80 -8.92
CA ALA A 514 37.58 -0.21 -7.90
C ALA A 514 36.74 -0.16 -6.61
N HIS A 515 35.72 0.72 -6.54
CA HIS A 515 34.88 0.86 -5.35
C HIS A 515 33.94 -0.34 -5.20
N PRO A 516 33.87 -0.97 -4.00
CA PRO A 516 33.14 -2.23 -3.81
C PRO A 516 31.63 -2.15 -4.05
N ASP A 517 31.04 -0.96 -3.90
CA ASP A 517 29.59 -0.72 -4.14
C ASP A 517 29.28 -0.08 -5.51
N ARG A 518 30.26 0.06 -6.41
CA ARG A 518 30.02 0.81 -7.66
C ARG A 518 28.99 0.14 -8.56
N ASP A 519 29.02 -1.17 -8.66
CA ASP A 519 28.04 -1.99 -9.38
C ASP A 519 26.60 -1.70 -8.92
N ARG A 520 26.39 -1.61 -7.59
CA ARG A 520 25.11 -1.26 -6.99
C ARG A 520 24.66 0.15 -7.38
N TYR A 521 25.56 1.14 -7.31
CA TYR A 521 25.24 2.52 -7.68
C TYR A 521 24.91 2.67 -9.17
N LEU A 522 25.64 1.99 -10.04
CA LEU A 522 25.36 1.94 -11.48
C LEU A 522 23.99 1.32 -11.75
N THR A 523 23.67 0.21 -11.09
CA THR A 523 22.38 -0.48 -11.22
C THR A 523 21.22 0.40 -10.74
N ASN A 524 21.37 1.09 -9.62
CA ASN A 524 20.34 1.98 -9.08
C ASN A 524 20.11 3.20 -10.01
N LEU A 525 21.17 3.77 -10.57
CA LEU A 525 21.06 4.84 -11.57
C LEU A 525 20.37 4.34 -12.84
N ALA A 526 20.75 3.17 -13.36
CA ALA A 526 20.14 2.55 -14.54
C ALA A 526 18.64 2.34 -14.34
N ASN A 527 18.22 1.78 -13.19
CA ASN A 527 16.79 1.58 -12.88
C ASN A 527 15.99 2.91 -12.87
N ALA A 528 16.54 3.97 -12.29
CA ALA A 528 15.88 5.28 -12.28
C ALA A 528 15.80 5.89 -13.70
N LEU A 529 16.85 5.73 -14.50
CA LEU A 529 16.86 6.16 -15.90
C LEU A 529 15.90 5.34 -16.77
N THR A 530 15.70 4.06 -16.49
CA THR A 530 14.73 3.21 -17.21
C THR A 530 13.31 3.75 -17.06
N GLU A 531 12.91 4.13 -15.85
CA GLU A 531 11.62 4.79 -15.62
C GLU A 531 11.51 6.14 -16.35
N PHE A 532 12.60 6.92 -16.35
CA PHE A 532 12.67 8.15 -17.12
C PHE A 532 12.54 7.93 -18.63
N TYR A 533 13.16 6.85 -19.15
CA TYR A 533 13.11 6.46 -20.56
C TYR A 533 11.70 6.04 -20.97
N TYR A 534 11.05 5.13 -20.25
CA TYR A 534 9.71 4.66 -20.60
C TYR A 534 8.68 5.79 -20.67
N ARG A 535 8.95 6.90 -19.98
CA ARG A 535 8.07 8.08 -19.94
C ARG A 535 8.36 9.09 -21.04
N ASN A 536 9.63 9.33 -21.34
CA ASN A 536 10.03 10.41 -22.25
C ASN A 536 10.45 9.91 -23.64
N GLY A 537 10.66 8.60 -23.81
CA GLY A 537 11.07 7.96 -25.07
C GLY A 537 12.44 8.42 -25.60
N ARG A 538 13.28 9.03 -24.75
CA ARG A 538 14.56 9.64 -25.15
C ARG A 538 15.64 8.58 -25.33
N LEU A 539 16.11 8.42 -26.56
CA LEU A 539 17.15 7.45 -26.91
C LEU A 539 18.46 7.70 -26.16
N GLU A 540 18.78 8.95 -25.81
CA GLU A 540 19.98 9.28 -25.05
C GLU A 540 19.97 8.63 -23.65
N ALA A 541 18.81 8.60 -22.99
CA ALA A 541 18.66 7.95 -21.70
C ALA A 541 18.85 6.44 -21.81
N LEU A 542 18.33 5.82 -22.89
CA LEU A 542 18.51 4.39 -23.14
C LEU A 542 19.97 4.01 -23.41
N ASN A 543 20.69 4.83 -24.18
CA ASN A 543 22.12 4.62 -24.40
C ASN A 543 22.94 4.79 -23.11
N GLU A 544 22.57 5.74 -22.23
CA GLU A 544 23.17 5.88 -20.90
C GLU A 544 22.92 4.62 -20.05
N ILE A 545 21.69 4.09 -20.01
CA ILE A 545 21.35 2.85 -19.30
C ILE A 545 22.22 1.68 -19.76
N ILE A 546 22.30 1.44 -21.07
CA ILE A 546 23.09 0.34 -21.64
C ILE A 546 24.57 0.49 -21.26
N SER A 547 25.12 1.71 -21.31
CA SER A 547 26.49 1.97 -20.90
C SER A 547 26.74 1.66 -19.42
N LEU A 548 25.80 2.04 -18.53
CA LEU A 548 25.90 1.79 -17.09
C LEU A 548 25.80 0.29 -16.77
N GLU A 549 24.89 -0.42 -17.45
CA GLU A 549 24.68 -1.86 -17.25
C GLU A 549 25.83 -2.71 -17.79
N ARG A 550 26.47 -2.28 -18.89
CA ARG A 550 27.72 -2.90 -19.37
C ARG A 550 28.84 -2.76 -18.34
N GLU A 551 29.03 -1.56 -17.78
CA GLU A 551 30.02 -1.36 -16.73
C GLU A 551 29.69 -2.19 -15.46
N ALA A 552 28.43 -2.22 -15.04
CA ALA A 552 28.00 -3.02 -13.90
C ALA A 552 28.23 -4.52 -14.11
N LEU A 553 28.04 -5.02 -15.35
CA LEU A 553 28.32 -6.41 -15.71
C LEU A 553 29.82 -6.74 -15.62
N GLU A 554 30.70 -5.84 -16.07
CA GLU A 554 32.15 -6.01 -15.95
C GLU A 554 32.64 -6.06 -14.50
N LEU A 555 31.97 -5.33 -13.60
CA LEU A 555 32.29 -5.30 -12.16
C LEU A 555 31.78 -6.54 -11.40
N CYS A 556 30.89 -7.32 -12.00
CA CYS A 556 30.28 -8.50 -11.39
C CYS A 556 30.67 -9.81 -12.11
N PRO A 557 31.95 -10.21 -12.18
CA PRO A 557 32.33 -11.46 -12.86
C PRO A 557 31.86 -12.70 -12.07
N VAL A 558 31.64 -13.82 -12.76
CA VAL A 558 31.38 -15.13 -12.14
C VAL A 558 32.50 -15.45 -11.12
N PRO A 559 32.20 -15.87 -9.88
CA PRO A 559 30.93 -16.40 -9.37
C PRO A 559 30.06 -15.40 -8.60
N ASN A 560 30.08 -14.11 -8.92
CA ASN A 560 29.23 -13.11 -8.26
C ASN A 560 27.72 -13.50 -8.38
N PRO A 561 26.96 -13.59 -7.27
CA PRO A 561 25.53 -13.88 -7.31
C PRO A 561 24.69 -12.92 -8.16
N ASP A 562 25.11 -11.66 -8.27
CA ASP A 562 24.39 -10.64 -9.04
C ASP A 562 24.71 -10.68 -10.55
N HIS A 563 25.65 -11.53 -10.99
CA HIS A 563 26.03 -11.61 -12.40
C HIS A 563 24.86 -11.96 -13.32
N SER A 564 24.01 -12.92 -12.94
CA SER A 564 22.83 -13.29 -13.73
C SER A 564 21.79 -12.17 -13.80
N LYS A 565 21.70 -11.35 -12.76
CA LYS A 565 20.83 -10.17 -12.72
C LYS A 565 21.34 -9.08 -13.66
N SER A 566 22.64 -8.77 -13.64
CA SER A 566 23.25 -7.81 -14.55
C SER A 566 23.09 -8.23 -16.03
N LEU A 567 23.25 -9.53 -16.34
CA LEU A 567 23.00 -10.06 -17.68
C LEU A 567 21.56 -9.82 -18.14
N ASN A 568 20.57 -10.11 -17.28
CA ASN A 568 19.16 -9.92 -17.60
C ASN A 568 18.80 -8.44 -17.78
N ASN A 569 19.34 -7.55 -16.95
CA ASN A 569 19.09 -6.12 -17.04
C ASN A 569 19.61 -5.55 -18.36
N LEU A 570 20.88 -5.84 -18.70
CA LEU A 570 21.47 -5.42 -19.97
C LEU A 570 20.71 -5.96 -21.18
N ALA A 571 20.31 -7.24 -21.14
CA ALA A 571 19.54 -7.85 -22.21
C ALA A 571 18.16 -7.17 -22.41
N ASN A 572 17.45 -6.82 -21.34
CA ASN A 572 16.17 -6.12 -21.43
C ASN A 572 16.33 -4.70 -22.01
N SER A 573 17.40 -3.98 -21.64
CA SER A 573 17.70 -2.66 -22.18
C SER A 573 18.06 -2.70 -23.66
N LEU A 574 18.80 -3.72 -24.09
CA LEU A 574 19.11 -3.97 -25.51
C LEU A 574 17.86 -4.37 -26.31
N GLN A 575 16.95 -5.15 -25.73
CA GLN A 575 15.65 -5.42 -26.34
C GLN A 575 14.82 -4.14 -26.49
N SER A 576 14.82 -3.27 -25.48
CA SER A 576 14.15 -1.96 -25.54
C SER A 576 14.76 -1.06 -26.63
N LEU A 577 16.08 -1.15 -26.86
CA LEU A 577 16.77 -0.44 -27.94
C LEU A 577 16.27 -0.92 -29.30
N TYR A 578 16.24 -2.24 -29.50
CA TYR A 578 15.66 -2.85 -30.69
C TYR A 578 14.20 -2.40 -30.93
N GLU A 579 13.35 -2.41 -29.90
CA GLU A 579 11.95 -1.97 -30.05
C GLU A 579 11.84 -0.51 -30.53
N HIS A 580 12.75 0.34 -30.05
CA HIS A 580 12.81 1.77 -30.36
C HIS A 580 13.32 2.06 -31.78
N ASN A 581 14.47 1.51 -32.16
CA ASN A 581 15.18 1.89 -33.39
C ASN A 581 15.33 0.76 -34.43
N GLY A 582 14.94 -0.47 -34.11
CA GLY A 582 15.07 -1.64 -34.97
C GLY A 582 16.48 -2.25 -35.03
N ASP A 583 17.35 -1.97 -34.07
CA ASP A 583 18.72 -2.51 -34.01
C ASP A 583 18.72 -4.03 -33.75
N ILE A 584 18.84 -4.80 -34.83
CA ILE A 584 18.84 -6.27 -34.81
C ILE A 584 20.09 -6.80 -34.10
N ASP A 585 21.23 -6.09 -34.16
CA ASP A 585 22.46 -6.54 -33.50
C ASP A 585 22.30 -6.44 -31.97
N ALA A 586 21.64 -5.39 -31.48
CA ALA A 586 21.26 -5.28 -30.07
C ALA A 586 20.34 -6.43 -29.62
N LEU A 587 19.35 -6.81 -30.44
CA LEU A 587 18.47 -7.94 -30.14
C LEU A 587 19.22 -9.28 -30.11
N ASN A 588 20.15 -9.51 -31.03
CA ASN A 588 21.01 -10.69 -31.02
C ASN A 588 21.89 -10.76 -29.77
N GLU A 589 22.46 -9.63 -29.35
CA GLU A 589 23.21 -9.51 -28.10
C GLU A 589 22.31 -9.84 -26.89
N ALA A 590 21.09 -9.30 -26.82
CA ALA A 590 20.12 -9.60 -25.77
C ALA A 590 19.81 -11.11 -25.66
N VAL A 591 19.59 -11.78 -26.79
CA VAL A 591 19.38 -13.23 -26.83
C VAL A 591 20.59 -13.99 -26.28
N SER A 592 21.81 -13.59 -26.65
CA SER A 592 23.04 -14.20 -26.12
C SER A 592 23.14 -14.04 -24.60
N LEU A 593 22.90 -12.84 -24.09
CA LEU A 593 22.97 -12.54 -22.66
C LEU A 593 21.89 -13.30 -21.86
N HIS A 594 20.68 -13.45 -22.40
CA HIS A 594 19.64 -14.26 -21.75
C HIS A 594 19.99 -15.77 -21.75
N ARG A 595 20.68 -16.28 -22.78
CA ARG A 595 21.21 -17.65 -22.77
C ARG A 595 22.26 -17.84 -21.69
N ASP A 596 23.18 -16.89 -21.53
CA ASP A 596 24.18 -16.91 -20.47
C ASP A 596 23.52 -16.85 -19.08
N ALA A 597 22.52 -15.98 -18.89
CA ALA A 597 21.77 -15.89 -17.64
C ALA A 597 21.01 -17.19 -17.33
N LEU A 598 20.43 -17.86 -18.33
CA LEU A 598 19.75 -19.15 -18.15
C LEU A 598 20.73 -20.26 -17.78
N ALA A 599 21.95 -20.26 -18.34
CA ALA A 599 22.99 -21.24 -18.02
C ALA A 599 23.41 -21.18 -16.53
N LEU A 600 23.28 -20.02 -15.89
CA LEU A 600 23.55 -19.83 -14.46
C LEU A 600 22.42 -20.35 -13.55
N HIS A 601 21.25 -20.68 -14.10
CA HIS A 601 20.08 -21.18 -13.38
C HIS A 601 19.72 -22.63 -13.78
N PRO A 602 20.58 -23.63 -13.50
CA PRO A 602 20.26 -25.03 -13.78
C PRO A 602 19.06 -25.51 -12.95
N ALA A 603 18.27 -26.44 -13.47
CA ALA A 603 17.16 -27.01 -12.69
C ALA A 603 17.71 -27.77 -11.45
N PRO A 604 17.13 -27.60 -10.24
CA PRO A 604 15.92 -26.83 -9.88
C PRO A 604 16.21 -25.44 -9.25
N HIS A 605 16.75 -24.48 -10.00
CA HIS A 605 16.94 -23.10 -9.52
C HIS A 605 15.61 -22.31 -9.46
N PRO A 606 15.34 -21.53 -8.40
CA PRO A 606 14.10 -20.77 -8.25
C PRO A 606 13.84 -19.76 -9.39
N ASP A 607 14.89 -19.05 -9.81
CA ASP A 607 14.78 -18.02 -10.86
C ASP A 607 14.82 -18.58 -12.29
N ARG A 608 14.94 -19.90 -12.46
CA ARG A 608 14.99 -20.53 -13.78
C ARG A 608 13.75 -20.19 -14.61
N SER A 609 12.58 -20.21 -13.98
CA SER A 609 11.31 -19.87 -14.66
C SER A 609 11.28 -18.44 -15.21
N LEU A 610 12.01 -17.51 -14.58
CA LEU A 610 12.12 -16.13 -15.04
C LEU A 610 13.09 -16.04 -16.23
N SER A 611 14.28 -16.63 -16.13
CA SER A 611 15.25 -16.68 -17.24
C SER A 611 14.69 -17.34 -18.49
N LEU A 612 13.93 -18.43 -18.35
CA LEU A 612 13.26 -19.11 -19.46
C LEU A 612 12.27 -18.19 -20.19
N ASN A 613 11.45 -17.44 -19.44
CA ASN A 613 10.49 -16.52 -20.04
C ASN A 613 11.18 -15.34 -20.75
N ASN A 614 12.24 -14.79 -20.17
CA ASN A 614 12.96 -13.66 -20.79
C ASN A 614 13.62 -14.08 -22.11
N LEU A 615 14.32 -15.22 -22.11
CA LEU A 615 14.91 -15.77 -23.34
C LEU A 615 13.84 -16.06 -24.41
N ALA A 616 12.73 -16.67 -24.01
CA ALA A 616 11.63 -16.98 -24.92
C ALA A 616 10.96 -15.74 -25.52
N ASN A 617 10.82 -14.66 -24.74
CA ASN A 617 10.32 -13.38 -25.25
C ASN A 617 11.30 -12.77 -26.26
N ALA A 618 12.61 -12.79 -25.98
CA ALA A 618 13.62 -12.26 -26.91
C ALA A 618 13.67 -13.05 -28.23
N LEU A 619 13.50 -14.37 -28.17
CA LEU A 619 13.40 -15.23 -29.36
C LEU A 619 12.12 -14.98 -30.17
N GLN A 620 10.99 -14.68 -29.52
CA GLN A 620 9.77 -14.22 -30.22
C GLN A 620 10.00 -12.88 -30.92
N SER A 621 10.60 -11.91 -30.24
CA SER A 621 10.95 -10.63 -30.88
C SER A 621 11.87 -10.83 -32.09
N LEU A 622 12.81 -11.78 -32.01
CA LEU A 622 13.67 -12.12 -33.14
C LEU A 622 12.86 -12.68 -34.32
N TYR A 623 11.95 -13.61 -34.04
CA TYR A 623 11.01 -14.16 -35.02
C TYR A 623 10.20 -13.06 -35.70
N ASP A 624 9.68 -12.08 -34.97
CA ASP A 624 8.92 -10.96 -35.54
C ASP A 624 9.75 -10.14 -36.55
N CYS A 625 11.08 -10.12 -36.40
CA CYS A 625 11.98 -9.41 -37.32
C CYS A 625 12.30 -10.21 -38.58
N ASN A 626 12.71 -11.45 -38.38
CA ASN A 626 13.46 -12.22 -39.37
C ASN A 626 12.75 -13.51 -39.81
N TRP A 627 11.56 -13.76 -39.25
CA TRP A 627 10.75 -14.95 -39.50
C TRP A 627 11.48 -16.27 -39.16
N ASP A 628 12.37 -16.26 -38.16
CA ASP A 628 13.07 -17.45 -37.69
C ASP A 628 12.13 -18.39 -36.92
N ILE A 629 11.50 -19.29 -37.68
CA ILE A 629 10.63 -20.35 -37.16
C ILE A 629 11.38 -21.26 -36.17
N GLY A 630 12.70 -21.41 -36.31
CA GLY A 630 13.52 -22.18 -35.37
C GLY A 630 13.51 -21.53 -33.98
N GLY A 631 13.78 -20.22 -33.93
CA GLY A 631 13.71 -19.42 -32.71
C GLY A 631 12.32 -19.41 -32.05
N LEU A 632 11.24 -19.33 -32.84
CA LEU A 632 9.88 -19.39 -32.31
C LEU A 632 9.55 -20.76 -31.66
N ASN A 633 9.97 -21.86 -32.28
CA ASN A 633 9.77 -23.20 -31.69
C ASN A 633 10.60 -23.38 -30.40
N GLU A 634 11.81 -22.82 -30.34
CA GLU A 634 12.61 -22.74 -29.11
C GLU A 634 11.86 -21.94 -28.04
N ALA A 635 11.32 -20.76 -28.37
CA ALA A 635 10.55 -19.92 -27.46
C ALA A 635 9.33 -20.64 -26.86
N ILE A 636 8.55 -21.35 -27.67
CA ILE A 636 7.40 -22.14 -27.22
C ILE A 636 7.84 -23.23 -26.23
N SER A 637 8.92 -23.94 -26.54
CA SER A 637 9.46 -24.99 -25.67
C SER A 637 9.90 -24.42 -24.31
N LEU A 638 10.57 -23.27 -24.31
CA LEU A 638 11.02 -22.57 -23.10
C LEU A 638 9.84 -22.04 -22.27
N HIS A 639 8.80 -21.48 -22.91
CA HIS A 639 7.59 -21.04 -22.22
C HIS A 639 6.81 -22.21 -21.59
N HIS A 640 6.75 -23.37 -22.26
CA HIS A 640 6.19 -24.58 -21.65
C HIS A 640 6.96 -24.97 -20.39
N GLU A 641 8.30 -25.04 -20.44
CA GLU A 641 9.10 -25.34 -19.26
C GLU A 641 8.84 -24.32 -18.14
N ALA A 642 8.84 -23.03 -18.45
CA ALA A 642 8.57 -21.98 -17.47
C ALA A 642 7.18 -22.11 -16.81
N LEU A 643 6.17 -22.51 -17.59
CA LEU A 643 4.82 -22.76 -17.08
C LEU A 643 4.76 -23.99 -16.15
N THR A 644 5.51 -25.06 -16.48
CA THR A 644 5.58 -26.25 -15.60
C THR A 644 6.23 -25.96 -14.25
N LEU A 645 7.17 -25.01 -14.20
CA LEU A 645 7.79 -24.54 -12.97
C LEU A 645 6.88 -23.61 -12.14
N ARG A 646 5.70 -23.23 -12.66
CA ARG A 646 4.73 -22.35 -12.01
C ARG A 646 3.35 -23.02 -11.91
N PRO A 647 3.22 -24.11 -11.13
CA PRO A 647 1.94 -24.77 -10.92
C PRO A 647 0.96 -23.84 -10.19
N ALA A 648 -0.35 -23.99 -10.42
CA ALA A 648 -1.34 -23.26 -9.63
C ALA A 648 -1.18 -23.63 -8.13
N PRO A 649 -1.18 -22.65 -7.20
CA PRO A 649 -1.57 -21.25 -7.34
C PRO A 649 -0.43 -20.22 -7.45
N HIS A 650 0.60 -20.48 -8.25
CA HIS A 650 1.74 -19.56 -8.38
C HIS A 650 1.33 -18.17 -8.91
N PRO A 651 1.77 -17.06 -8.28
CA PRO A 651 1.31 -15.70 -8.62
C PRO A 651 1.66 -15.28 -10.05
N ALA A 652 2.84 -15.67 -10.55
CA ALA A 652 3.28 -15.37 -11.92
C ALA A 652 2.75 -16.35 -12.99
N ARG A 653 1.82 -17.25 -12.64
CA ARG A 653 1.29 -18.24 -13.59
C ARG A 653 0.52 -17.59 -14.73
N SER A 654 -0.32 -16.59 -14.44
CA SER A 654 -1.11 -15.87 -15.44
C SER A 654 -0.23 -15.22 -16.52
N LEU A 655 0.95 -14.71 -16.14
CA LEU A 655 1.93 -14.15 -17.06
C LEU A 655 2.54 -15.24 -17.97
N SER A 656 2.95 -16.37 -17.41
CA SER A 656 3.48 -17.49 -18.22
C SER A 656 2.43 -18.08 -19.18
N LEU A 657 1.17 -18.18 -18.75
CA LEU A 657 0.07 -18.60 -19.62
C LEU A 657 -0.12 -17.63 -20.79
N ASN A 658 -0.12 -16.31 -20.53
CA ASN A 658 -0.26 -15.31 -21.59
C ASN A 658 0.90 -15.34 -22.58
N ASN A 659 2.14 -15.50 -22.12
CA ASN A 659 3.30 -15.49 -23.02
C ASN A 659 3.34 -16.76 -23.89
N LEU A 660 3.09 -17.95 -23.30
CA LEU A 660 2.98 -19.18 -24.07
C LEU A 660 1.86 -19.11 -25.12
N ALA A 661 0.70 -18.59 -24.73
CA ALA A 661 -0.42 -18.42 -25.63
C ALA A 661 -0.13 -17.44 -26.78
N SER A 662 0.64 -16.37 -26.51
CA SER A 662 1.10 -15.46 -27.57
C SER A 662 1.99 -16.19 -28.58
N ALA A 663 3.00 -16.92 -28.11
CA ALA A 663 3.92 -17.65 -28.97
C ALA A 663 3.20 -18.71 -29.85
N LEU A 664 2.18 -19.37 -29.29
CA LEU A 664 1.34 -20.34 -30.02
C LEU A 664 0.44 -19.66 -31.06
N ASP A 665 -0.02 -18.44 -30.80
CA ASP A 665 -0.74 -17.65 -31.79
C ASP A 665 0.19 -17.16 -32.92
N ASP A 666 1.43 -16.76 -32.60
CA ASP A 666 2.43 -16.40 -33.60
C ASP A 666 2.78 -17.60 -34.50
N LEU A 667 2.86 -18.79 -33.91
CA LEU A 667 3.03 -20.04 -34.65
C LEU A 667 1.84 -20.30 -35.58
N HIS A 668 0.62 -20.11 -35.10
CA HIS A 668 -0.59 -20.19 -35.91
C HIS A 668 -0.56 -19.21 -37.09
N GLY A 669 -0.20 -17.95 -36.84
CA GLY A 669 -0.06 -16.93 -37.88
C GLY A 669 0.96 -17.32 -38.96
N CYS A 670 2.03 -18.02 -38.56
CA CYS A 670 3.08 -18.48 -39.47
C CYS A 670 2.64 -19.63 -40.38
N ASN A 671 2.03 -20.68 -39.81
CA ASN A 671 1.84 -21.97 -40.49
C ASN A 671 0.37 -22.40 -40.64
N GLY A 672 -0.58 -21.61 -40.12
CA GLY A 672 -2.00 -21.91 -40.12
C GLY A 672 -2.43 -23.02 -39.15
N ASP A 673 -1.61 -23.40 -38.16
CA ASP A 673 -1.93 -24.50 -37.24
C ASP A 673 -3.08 -24.13 -36.30
N ILE A 674 -4.27 -24.63 -36.62
CA ILE A 674 -5.49 -24.41 -35.84
C ILE A 674 -5.39 -25.05 -34.45
N ARG A 675 -4.55 -26.08 -34.25
CA ARG A 675 -4.36 -26.69 -32.92
C ARG A 675 -3.64 -25.74 -31.99
N ALA A 676 -2.57 -25.10 -32.47
CA ALA A 676 -1.84 -24.07 -31.73
C ALA A 676 -2.77 -22.91 -31.32
N LEU A 677 -3.63 -22.45 -32.25
CA LEU A 677 -4.62 -21.42 -31.95
C LEU A 677 -5.63 -21.84 -30.86
N ASN A 678 -6.15 -23.06 -30.93
CA ASN A 678 -7.08 -23.56 -29.91
C ASN A 678 -6.41 -23.70 -28.53
N GLU A 679 -5.14 -24.11 -28.50
CA GLU A 679 -4.35 -24.14 -27.27
C GLU A 679 -4.12 -22.73 -26.70
N ALA A 680 -3.75 -21.76 -27.54
CA ALA A 680 -3.60 -20.36 -27.16
C ALA A 680 -4.89 -19.78 -26.53
N ILE A 681 -6.05 -20.06 -27.14
CA ILE A 681 -7.36 -19.65 -26.60
C ILE A 681 -7.61 -20.27 -25.21
N SER A 682 -7.31 -21.56 -25.05
CA SER A 682 -7.48 -22.25 -23.76
C SER A 682 -6.60 -21.63 -22.66
N LEU A 683 -5.33 -21.36 -22.97
CA LEU A 683 -4.38 -20.76 -22.05
C LEU A 683 -4.74 -19.31 -21.70
N HIS A 684 -5.19 -18.50 -22.66
CA HIS A 684 -5.66 -17.14 -22.40
C HIS A 684 -6.93 -17.11 -21.55
N ARG A 685 -7.85 -18.07 -21.71
CA ARG A 685 -9.02 -18.22 -20.83
C ARG A 685 -8.62 -18.55 -19.39
N GLU A 686 -7.66 -19.45 -19.19
CA GLU A 686 -7.11 -19.72 -17.86
C GLU A 686 -6.46 -18.46 -17.27
N ALA A 687 -5.63 -17.76 -18.05
CA ALA A 687 -4.97 -16.52 -17.62
C ALA A 687 -5.98 -15.44 -17.21
N LEU A 688 -7.05 -15.26 -17.99
CA LEU A 688 -8.14 -14.32 -17.69
C LEU A 688 -8.89 -14.71 -16.41
N GLY A 689 -9.12 -16.00 -16.19
CA GLY A 689 -9.72 -16.52 -14.95
C GLY A 689 -8.89 -16.25 -13.70
N LEU A 690 -7.56 -16.16 -13.84
CA LEU A 690 -6.63 -15.79 -12.77
C LEU A 690 -6.50 -14.26 -12.57
N CYS A 691 -7.08 -13.44 -13.44
CA CYS A 691 -6.98 -11.98 -13.41
C CYS A 691 -8.38 -11.32 -13.29
N PRO A 692 -9.06 -11.40 -12.12
CA PRO A 692 -10.34 -10.71 -11.92
C PRO A 692 -10.16 -9.19 -11.98
N ALA A 693 -11.18 -8.44 -12.41
CA ALA A 693 -11.10 -6.97 -12.34
C ALA A 693 -10.97 -6.52 -10.87
N PRO A 694 -10.05 -5.59 -10.52
CA PRO A 694 -9.29 -4.68 -11.39
C PRO A 694 -7.80 -5.08 -11.67
N HIS A 695 -7.47 -6.38 -11.74
CA HIS A 695 -6.09 -6.85 -11.92
C HIS A 695 -5.39 -6.19 -13.13
N PRO A 696 -4.15 -5.69 -12.98
CA PRO A 696 -3.46 -4.87 -14.00
C PRO A 696 -3.26 -5.61 -15.32
N ASN A 697 -2.96 -6.92 -15.27
CA ASN A 697 -2.78 -7.73 -16.48
C ASN A 697 -4.09 -8.20 -17.13
N ARG A 698 -5.27 -7.90 -16.54
CA ARG A 698 -6.56 -8.33 -17.12
C ARG A 698 -6.77 -7.74 -18.51
N SER A 699 -6.48 -6.45 -18.68
CA SER A 699 -6.63 -5.78 -19.98
C SER A 699 -5.77 -6.43 -21.08
N ARG A 700 -4.57 -6.90 -20.72
CA ARG A 700 -3.68 -7.65 -21.63
C ARG A 700 -4.27 -9.01 -22.00
N SER A 701 -4.74 -9.79 -21.02
CA SER A 701 -5.39 -11.08 -21.28
C SER A 701 -6.65 -10.96 -22.13
N LEU A 702 -7.50 -9.95 -21.86
CA LEU A 702 -8.70 -9.66 -22.66
C LEU A 702 -8.35 -9.38 -24.12
N ASN A 703 -7.36 -8.52 -24.35
CA ASN A 703 -6.93 -8.12 -25.68
C ASN A 703 -6.36 -9.31 -26.47
N ASN A 704 -5.49 -10.11 -25.84
CA ASN A 704 -4.88 -11.25 -26.52
C ASN A 704 -5.89 -12.37 -26.80
N LEU A 705 -6.83 -12.62 -25.88
CA LEU A 705 -7.92 -13.57 -26.10
C LEU A 705 -8.84 -13.11 -27.24
N ALA A 706 -9.20 -11.82 -27.27
CA ALA A 706 -10.02 -11.26 -28.35
C ALA A 706 -9.34 -11.43 -29.73
N ARG A 707 -8.02 -11.19 -29.82
CA ARG A 707 -7.24 -11.41 -31.03
C ARG A 707 -7.30 -12.88 -31.50
N CYS A 708 -7.08 -13.84 -30.60
CA CYS A 708 -7.14 -15.26 -30.94
C CYS A 708 -8.56 -15.70 -31.36
N LEU A 709 -9.60 -15.18 -30.71
CA LEU A 709 -10.99 -15.46 -31.07
C LEU A 709 -11.35 -14.88 -32.45
N HIS A 710 -10.87 -13.68 -32.77
CA HIS A 710 -11.05 -13.11 -34.12
C HIS A 710 -10.37 -13.97 -35.19
N ALA A 711 -9.14 -14.42 -34.96
CA ALA A 711 -8.45 -15.35 -35.85
C ALA A 711 -9.23 -16.66 -36.03
N LEU A 712 -9.76 -17.23 -34.93
CA LEU A 712 -10.57 -18.45 -34.98
C LEU A 712 -11.86 -18.24 -35.80
N TYR A 713 -12.52 -17.09 -35.62
CA TYR A 713 -13.67 -16.68 -36.42
C TYR A 713 -13.31 -16.60 -37.92
N GLN A 714 -12.14 -16.09 -38.30
CA GLN A 714 -11.75 -16.06 -39.71
C GLN A 714 -11.68 -17.45 -40.34
N HIS A 715 -11.34 -18.48 -39.56
CA HIS A 715 -11.32 -19.87 -40.01
C HIS A 715 -12.69 -20.53 -40.05
N ASN A 716 -13.49 -20.39 -38.99
CA ASN A 716 -14.73 -21.17 -38.82
C ASN A 716 -16.02 -20.40 -39.14
N LYS A 717 -15.94 -19.08 -39.26
CA LYS A 717 -17.06 -18.13 -39.42
C LYS A 717 -18.16 -18.30 -38.35
N ASP A 718 -17.79 -18.73 -37.14
CA ASP A 718 -18.71 -18.88 -36.02
C ASP A 718 -19.06 -17.54 -35.37
N ILE A 719 -20.33 -17.15 -35.48
CA ILE A 719 -20.85 -15.89 -34.96
C ILE A 719 -20.72 -15.81 -33.42
N GLY A 720 -20.81 -16.95 -32.72
CA GLY A 720 -20.62 -17.00 -31.26
C GLY A 720 -19.23 -16.52 -30.85
N THR A 721 -18.20 -17.02 -31.54
CA THR A 721 -16.80 -16.63 -31.36
C THR A 721 -16.57 -15.13 -31.66
N LEU A 722 -17.20 -14.60 -32.72
CA LEU A 722 -17.10 -13.17 -33.06
C LEU A 722 -17.75 -12.27 -31.98
N ASN A 723 -18.92 -12.66 -31.48
CA ASN A 723 -19.60 -11.94 -30.41
C ASN A 723 -18.79 -11.94 -29.10
N GLU A 724 -18.14 -13.06 -28.77
CA GLU A 724 -17.22 -13.15 -27.63
C GLU A 724 -16.02 -12.21 -27.81
N CYS A 725 -15.40 -12.19 -29.00
CA CYS A 725 -14.32 -11.25 -29.34
C CYS A 725 -14.73 -9.78 -29.12
N ILE A 726 -15.89 -9.36 -29.63
CA ILE A 726 -16.39 -7.97 -29.47
C ILE A 726 -16.65 -7.66 -28.00
N ALA A 727 -17.26 -8.57 -27.25
CA ALA A 727 -17.53 -8.37 -25.82
C ALA A 727 -16.24 -8.18 -25.01
N LEU A 728 -15.24 -9.03 -25.23
CA LEU A 728 -13.94 -8.93 -24.55
C LEU A 728 -13.15 -7.68 -24.98
N GLY A 729 -13.21 -7.31 -26.26
CA GLY A 729 -12.60 -6.09 -26.76
C GLY A 729 -13.21 -4.83 -26.12
N ARG A 730 -14.54 -4.78 -25.97
CA ARG A 730 -15.24 -3.66 -25.30
C ARG A 730 -14.84 -3.55 -23.83
N GLU A 731 -14.76 -4.67 -23.12
CA GLU A 731 -14.26 -4.69 -21.74
C GLU A 731 -12.80 -4.22 -21.66
N GLY A 732 -11.93 -4.72 -22.56
CA GLY A 732 -10.54 -4.30 -22.65
C GLY A 732 -10.37 -2.81 -22.92
N LEU A 733 -11.24 -2.23 -23.76
CA LEU A 733 -11.24 -0.80 -24.10
C LEU A 733 -11.66 0.06 -22.89
N ALA A 734 -12.63 -0.41 -22.11
CA ALA A 734 -13.07 0.25 -20.87
C ALA A 734 -11.97 0.27 -19.80
N LEU A 735 -11.12 -0.77 -19.76
CA LEU A 735 -9.95 -0.82 -18.86
C LEU A 735 -8.74 0.00 -19.33
N ARG A 736 -8.78 0.58 -20.54
CA ARG A 736 -7.68 1.35 -21.15
C ARG A 736 -8.15 2.75 -21.57
N PRO A 737 -8.54 3.65 -20.65
CA PRO A 737 -9.00 5.00 -21.00
C PRO A 737 -7.89 5.81 -21.68
N ALA A 738 -8.25 6.76 -22.57
CA ALA A 738 -7.26 7.66 -23.15
C ALA A 738 -6.64 8.57 -22.06
N PRO A 739 -5.31 8.82 -22.05
CA PRO A 739 -4.27 8.34 -22.98
C PRO A 739 -3.51 7.10 -22.45
N HIS A 740 -4.05 5.89 -22.62
CA HIS A 740 -3.36 4.65 -22.27
C HIS A 740 -2.44 4.18 -23.42
N PRO A 741 -1.13 3.89 -23.17
CA PRO A 741 -0.17 3.54 -24.22
C PRO A 741 -0.59 2.39 -25.12
N LEU A 742 -1.18 1.32 -24.57
CA LEU A 742 -1.61 0.14 -25.34
C LEU A 742 -3.04 0.23 -25.88
N ARG A 743 -3.71 1.40 -25.81
CA ARG A 743 -5.11 1.54 -26.26
C ARG A 743 -5.27 1.25 -27.76
N HIS A 744 -4.28 1.63 -28.56
CA HIS A 744 -4.27 1.40 -30.01
C HIS A 744 -4.48 -0.09 -30.38
N THR A 745 -3.89 -1.02 -29.61
CA THR A 745 -4.04 -2.47 -29.87
C THR A 745 -5.49 -2.94 -29.75
N THR A 746 -6.22 -2.42 -28.74
CA THR A 746 -7.63 -2.80 -28.51
C THR A 746 -8.56 -2.14 -29.51
N LEU A 747 -8.29 -0.89 -29.91
CA LEU A 747 -9.01 -0.21 -30.97
C LEU A 747 -8.89 -0.98 -32.30
N ASN A 748 -7.69 -1.45 -32.64
CA ASN A 748 -7.44 -2.21 -33.87
C ASN A 748 -8.25 -3.52 -33.91
N ILE A 749 -8.18 -4.33 -32.86
CA ILE A 749 -8.90 -5.62 -32.78
C ILE A 749 -10.42 -5.41 -32.83
N LEU A 750 -10.94 -4.42 -32.11
CA LEU A 750 -12.38 -4.11 -32.14
C LEU A 750 -12.84 -3.64 -33.52
N ALA A 751 -12.05 -2.79 -34.19
CA ALA A 751 -12.39 -2.33 -35.54
C ALA A 751 -12.43 -3.51 -36.53
N GLU A 752 -11.47 -4.43 -36.47
CA GLU A 752 -11.44 -5.63 -37.32
C GLU A 752 -12.59 -6.59 -37.01
N ALA A 753 -12.97 -6.72 -35.73
CA ALA A 753 -14.12 -7.52 -35.32
C ALA A 753 -15.44 -6.92 -35.82
N TYR A 754 -15.62 -5.61 -35.74
CA TYR A 754 -16.82 -4.95 -36.29
C TYR A 754 -16.87 -5.00 -37.82
N LEU A 755 -15.74 -4.84 -38.52
CA LEU A 755 -15.70 -5.06 -39.97
C LEU A 755 -16.14 -6.49 -40.34
N SER A 756 -15.64 -7.47 -39.59
CA SER A 756 -15.99 -8.87 -39.77
C SER A 756 -17.46 -9.17 -39.47
N GLN A 757 -18.09 -8.41 -38.57
CA GLN A 757 -19.51 -8.46 -38.29
C GLN A 757 -20.31 -7.82 -39.43
N PHE A 758 -19.90 -6.64 -39.89
CA PHE A 758 -20.51 -5.95 -41.02
C PHE A 758 -20.51 -6.80 -42.30
N GLU A 759 -19.41 -7.51 -42.58
CA GLU A 759 -19.32 -8.42 -43.73
C GLU A 759 -20.32 -9.60 -43.64
N GLN A 760 -20.84 -9.91 -42.44
CA GLN A 760 -21.87 -10.95 -42.24
C GLN A 760 -23.29 -10.41 -42.29
N ASP A 761 -23.57 -9.30 -41.60
CA ASP A 761 -24.93 -8.80 -41.39
C ASP A 761 -25.31 -7.60 -42.26
N GLY A 762 -24.34 -6.94 -42.90
CA GLY A 762 -24.53 -5.76 -43.73
C GLY A 762 -24.99 -4.52 -42.96
N ALA A 763 -24.89 -4.51 -41.62
CA ALA A 763 -25.39 -3.42 -40.79
C ALA A 763 -24.50 -2.19 -40.89
N VAL A 764 -25.00 -1.13 -41.52
CA VAL A 764 -24.25 0.13 -41.76
C VAL A 764 -23.82 0.78 -40.45
N GLU A 765 -24.60 0.63 -39.37
CA GLU A 765 -24.26 1.16 -38.05
C GLU A 765 -22.97 0.53 -37.49
N VAL A 766 -22.75 -0.76 -37.75
CA VAL A 766 -21.54 -1.49 -37.32
C VAL A 766 -20.32 -1.02 -38.12
N LEU A 767 -20.50 -0.72 -39.41
CA LEU A 767 -19.45 -0.12 -40.24
C LEU A 767 -19.07 1.28 -39.75
N ASP A 768 -20.06 2.11 -39.38
CA ASP A 768 -19.82 3.45 -38.84
C ASP A 768 -19.07 3.40 -37.50
N GLU A 769 -19.35 2.41 -36.63
CA GLU A 769 -18.59 2.16 -35.40
C GLU A 769 -17.13 1.76 -35.70
N ALA A 770 -16.89 0.89 -36.69
CA ALA A 770 -15.53 0.51 -37.10
C ALA A 770 -14.73 1.70 -37.64
N ILE A 771 -15.38 2.59 -38.42
CA ILE A 771 -14.80 3.84 -38.91
C ILE A 771 -14.44 4.77 -37.74
N SER A 772 -15.34 4.92 -36.75
CA SER A 772 -15.08 5.74 -35.57
C SER A 772 -13.83 5.28 -34.79
N LEU A 773 -13.71 3.97 -34.55
CA LEU A 773 -12.53 3.40 -33.87
C LEU A 773 -11.24 3.58 -34.67
N ARG A 774 -11.30 3.52 -36.00
CA ARG A 774 -10.13 3.72 -36.89
C ARG A 774 -9.69 5.17 -36.95
N TRP A 775 -10.63 6.13 -36.88
CA TRP A 775 -10.31 7.54 -36.68
C TRP A 775 -9.66 7.81 -35.33
N GLU A 776 -10.20 7.23 -34.25
CA GLU A 776 -9.58 7.33 -32.92
C GLU A 776 -8.17 6.74 -32.91
N LEU A 777 -7.99 5.57 -33.54
CA LEU A 777 -6.69 4.92 -33.70
C LEU A 777 -5.69 5.81 -34.44
N LEU A 778 -6.10 6.43 -35.56
CA LEU A 778 -5.24 7.32 -36.34
C LEU A 778 -4.85 8.58 -35.57
N ALA A 779 -5.74 9.10 -34.73
CA ALA A 779 -5.47 10.27 -33.87
C ALA A 779 -4.38 10.01 -32.82
N LEU A 780 -4.11 8.75 -32.47
CA LEU A 780 -3.04 8.38 -31.53
C LEU A 780 -1.64 8.43 -32.15
N PHE A 781 -1.52 8.47 -33.48
CA PHE A 781 -0.23 8.40 -34.18
C PHE A 781 0.03 9.68 -34.98
N PRO A 782 1.04 10.50 -34.63
CA PRO A 782 1.37 11.70 -35.40
C PRO A 782 1.95 11.34 -36.80
N PRO A 783 1.94 12.28 -37.76
CA PRO A 783 2.47 12.12 -39.13
C PRO A 783 3.82 11.40 -39.24
N GLU A 784 4.72 11.65 -38.29
CA GLU A 784 6.10 11.14 -38.28
C GLU A 784 6.22 9.68 -37.77
N HIS A 785 5.13 9.09 -37.29
CA HIS A 785 5.16 7.77 -36.65
C HIS A 785 5.21 6.62 -37.67
N ARG A 786 6.16 5.68 -37.52
CA ARG A 786 6.43 4.59 -38.48
C ARG A 786 5.21 3.73 -38.87
N TYR A 787 4.24 3.58 -37.96
CA TYR A 787 3.02 2.79 -38.18
C TYR A 787 1.82 3.60 -38.72
N ARG A 788 1.94 4.92 -38.88
CA ARG A 788 0.81 5.76 -39.32
C ARG A 788 0.36 5.43 -40.74
N ALA A 789 1.28 5.26 -41.68
CA ALA A 789 0.95 4.89 -43.06
C ALA A 789 0.11 3.60 -43.14
N TYR A 790 0.40 2.61 -42.27
CA TYR A 790 -0.40 1.39 -42.19
C TYR A 790 -1.84 1.67 -41.75
N TYR A 791 -2.03 2.49 -40.71
CA TYR A 791 -3.37 2.84 -40.22
C TYR A 791 -4.14 3.76 -41.16
N VAL A 792 -3.46 4.69 -41.84
CA VAL A 792 -4.05 5.54 -42.89
C VAL A 792 -4.57 4.66 -44.03
N LYS A 793 -3.76 3.71 -44.52
CA LYS A 793 -4.18 2.77 -45.56
C LYS A 793 -5.40 1.96 -45.12
N SER A 794 -5.38 1.41 -43.91
CA SER A 794 -6.51 0.65 -43.37
C SER A 794 -7.78 1.50 -43.22
N LEU A 795 -7.66 2.77 -42.81
CA LEU A 795 -8.80 3.69 -42.72
C LEU A 795 -9.37 4.03 -44.11
N VAL A 796 -8.51 4.29 -45.10
CA VAL A 796 -8.94 4.54 -46.49
C VAL A 796 -9.73 3.35 -47.04
N GLU A 797 -9.23 2.12 -46.86
CA GLU A 797 -9.92 0.91 -47.32
C GLU A 797 -11.33 0.76 -46.74
N ILE A 798 -11.55 1.17 -45.48
CA ILE A 798 -12.87 1.11 -44.84
C ILE A 798 -13.76 2.27 -45.28
N LEU A 799 -13.20 3.47 -45.43
CA LEU A 799 -13.94 4.65 -45.89
C LEU A 799 -14.44 4.46 -47.33
N GLU A 800 -13.67 3.79 -48.20
CA GLU A 800 -14.06 3.45 -49.57
C GLU A 800 -15.18 2.40 -49.63
N LYS A 801 -15.22 1.44 -48.70
CA LYS A 801 -16.30 0.44 -48.61
C LYS A 801 -17.66 1.05 -48.29
N ARG A 802 -17.72 2.22 -47.66
CA ARG A 802 -18.98 2.82 -47.20
C ARG A 802 -19.85 3.36 -48.35
N PRO A 803 -19.34 4.21 -49.28
CA PRO A 803 -20.07 4.63 -50.48
C PRO A 803 -20.62 3.46 -51.32
N GLU A 804 -19.88 2.36 -51.41
CA GLU A 804 -20.31 1.16 -52.15
C GLU A 804 -21.59 0.53 -51.58
N VAL A 805 -21.83 0.71 -50.28
CA VAL A 805 -22.94 0.08 -49.54
C VAL A 805 -24.11 1.05 -49.35
N THR A 806 -23.82 2.34 -49.10
CA THR A 806 -24.84 3.34 -48.75
C THR A 806 -25.14 4.35 -49.87
N GLY A 807 -24.29 4.45 -50.89
CA GLY A 807 -24.36 5.48 -51.93
C GLY A 807 -24.09 6.90 -51.42
N ASP A 808 -23.35 7.02 -50.32
CA ASP A 808 -23.14 8.26 -49.58
C ASP A 808 -21.66 8.64 -49.53
N ASP A 809 -21.33 9.69 -50.28
CA ASP A 809 -19.97 10.15 -50.58
C ASP A 809 -19.42 11.15 -49.55
N ARG A 810 -19.97 11.18 -48.33
CA ARG A 810 -19.61 12.17 -47.30
C ARG A 810 -18.11 12.21 -46.93
N TYR A 811 -17.36 11.13 -47.19
CA TYR A 811 -15.93 11.01 -46.85
C TYR A 811 -14.99 11.17 -48.05
N CYS A 812 -15.50 11.56 -49.23
CA CYS A 812 -14.67 11.65 -50.44
C CYS A 812 -13.50 12.64 -50.30
N GLY A 813 -13.70 13.77 -49.62
CA GLY A 813 -12.64 14.74 -49.36
C GLY A 813 -11.56 14.18 -48.43
N GLU A 814 -11.97 13.55 -47.33
CA GLU A 814 -11.06 12.92 -46.36
C GLU A 814 -10.27 11.75 -46.98
N ILE A 815 -10.88 10.98 -47.89
CA ILE A 815 -10.19 9.91 -48.63
C ILE A 815 -9.09 10.49 -49.52
N GLU A 816 -9.34 11.60 -50.23
CA GLU A 816 -8.33 12.26 -51.05
C GLU A 816 -7.16 12.80 -50.20
N ASP A 817 -7.45 13.43 -49.07
CA ASP A 817 -6.45 13.95 -48.14
C ASP A 817 -5.58 12.83 -47.55
N LEU A 818 -6.18 11.72 -47.11
CA LEU A 818 -5.46 10.56 -46.57
C LEU A 818 -4.62 9.85 -47.64
N LYS A 819 -5.09 9.78 -48.89
CA LYS A 819 -4.31 9.25 -50.01
C LYS A 819 -3.15 10.16 -50.38
N ALA A 820 -3.33 11.47 -50.31
CA ALA A 820 -2.24 12.43 -50.49
C ALA A 820 -1.18 12.27 -49.39
N GLU A 821 -1.59 12.01 -48.14
CA GLU A 821 -0.67 11.71 -47.03
C GLU A 821 0.16 10.44 -47.27
N LEU A 822 -0.44 9.38 -47.85
CA LEU A 822 0.29 8.15 -48.20
C LEU A 822 1.27 8.32 -49.38
N ALA A 823 1.06 9.33 -50.22
CA ALA A 823 1.87 9.61 -51.39
C ALA A 823 3.03 10.58 -51.13
N ALA A 824 2.98 11.31 -50.01
CA ALA A 824 4.03 12.19 -49.50
C ALA A 824 5.07 11.40 -48.70
#